data_AF-B3SZU7-F1
#
_entry.id   AF-B3SZU7-F1
#
_cell.length_a   1.000
_cell.length_b   1.000
_cell.length_c   1.000
_cell.angle_alpha   90.00
_cell.angle_beta   90.00
_cell.angle_gamma   90.00
#
_symmetry.space_group_name_H-M   'P 1'
#
loop_
_entity.id
_entity.type
_entity.pdbx_description
1 polymer ?
#
loop_
_entity_poly.entity_id
_entity_poly.type
_entity_poly.pdbx_seq_one_letter_code
_entity_poly.pdbx_strand_id
1 'polypeptide(L)'
;MTVSVKRNQVQFGGDGSTTAFTVNFPYTELTQVKVFLDSTEQTRTTHFTLTDPGATGTVTFGTAPAAGKLVTIKRETDYLQAIDYVNNDALDAETLEKAFDKLTMMCQQLDVKIEKSIGFEETVSEVDTTSLKLAAGTSDLAGKLLAFDSTGAFVTTQEIGTFKGSDGTTTTAAYVVRDLIRDNSNDNVYFTKVNAAAGSSLTDTNKFELLVDVATVRTLKTQAETAKTASETAQAASEAALASFQGQFKTGATNPYTGTPDNGDLWYDTANNILKYYVTGTGFEPVTTSLATVSNNYLSISNQVITAGTVPISLGGTGGTSASEARTLLGVTLGSDVQAYDAGLQSISGLTTAANKMIYTTGSDTYAVTDLTAFARTILDDSDAATVRTTLGLDSAATTPSSDYATAAQGSKADSATQPGDAATTLNVSATDKLLGRSTAGAGSVEEITLTSAGRALLDDADAAAQRTTLGLGTAATSASGDFETAGSVSTHAALTSSVHGISSFGATLVDDANASTARTTLGLGTISTQASDSVSITGGSVTGITDLAIADGGTGASSVSVARSNLLPNYSGNGSKVLALNSGGTDVEWVTQSEVFTAGVANAFEHPNSVTDSFTVSSSDHRFYVGPISFTNTVTLQGKMLVFDGLYTTTAAINITGTLHVRG
;
A
#
# COMPACT_ATOMS: atom_id res chain seq x y z
N MET A 1 -11.35 -38.89 -21.21
CA MET A 1 -11.71 -39.70 -20.02
C MET A 1 -11.83 -38.73 -18.87
N THR A 2 -13.05 -38.35 -18.47
CA THR A 2 -13.24 -37.16 -17.64
C THR A 2 -12.65 -37.28 -16.23
N VAL A 3 -11.87 -36.28 -15.81
CA VAL A 3 -11.34 -36.18 -14.44
C VAL A 3 -12.45 -35.77 -13.45
N SER A 4 -12.98 -36.74 -12.70
CA SER A 4 -14.18 -36.58 -11.87
C SER A 4 -13.96 -36.60 -10.35
N VAL A 5 -12.71 -36.76 -9.89
CA VAL A 5 -12.36 -36.82 -8.45
C VAL A 5 -11.62 -35.57 -8.00
N LYS A 6 -11.85 -35.09 -6.78
CA LYS A 6 -11.23 -33.85 -6.27
C LYS A 6 -9.74 -33.98 -5.96
N ARG A 7 -9.29 -35.13 -5.45
CA ARG A 7 -7.91 -35.34 -5.00
C ARG A 7 -7.10 -36.16 -6.01
N ASN A 8 -5.84 -35.80 -6.19
CA ASN A 8 -4.87 -36.51 -7.03
C ASN A 8 -3.99 -37.50 -6.24
N GLN A 9 -4.32 -37.78 -4.98
CA GLN A 9 -3.55 -38.69 -4.12
C GLN A 9 -4.48 -39.54 -3.24
N VAL A 10 -3.99 -40.72 -2.88
CA VAL A 10 -4.59 -41.63 -1.92
C VAL A 10 -3.50 -42.20 -1.02
N GLN A 11 -3.82 -42.46 0.24
CA GLN A 11 -2.89 -43.01 1.22
C GLN A 11 -3.49 -44.25 1.87
N PHE A 12 -2.66 -45.25 2.11
CA PHE A 12 -3.02 -46.51 2.76
C PHE A 12 -1.98 -46.84 3.83
N GLY A 13 -2.40 -47.45 4.93
CA GLY A 13 -1.48 -48.07 5.87
C GLY A 13 -1.02 -49.43 5.33
N GLY A 14 0.28 -49.68 5.35
CA GLY A 14 0.86 -51.00 5.16
C GLY A 14 0.56 -51.87 6.38
N ASP A 15 0.21 -53.12 6.13
CA ASP A 15 -0.14 -54.16 7.12
C ASP A 15 0.82 -55.36 7.09
N GLY A 16 1.82 -55.35 6.19
CA GLY A 16 2.76 -56.44 5.96
C GLY A 16 2.23 -57.58 5.09
N SER A 17 1.00 -57.50 4.56
CA SER A 17 0.37 -58.58 3.78
C SER A 17 -0.31 -58.11 2.49
N THR A 18 -0.89 -56.91 2.46
CA THR A 18 -1.59 -56.37 1.31
C THR A 18 -0.58 -55.88 0.27
N THR A 19 -0.61 -56.45 -0.93
CA THR A 19 0.31 -56.09 -2.03
C THR A 19 -0.34 -55.22 -3.09
N ALA A 20 -1.67 -55.25 -3.24
CA ALA A 20 -2.41 -54.51 -4.26
C ALA A 20 -3.19 -53.34 -3.65
N PHE A 21 -2.95 -52.13 -4.15
CA PHE A 21 -3.55 -50.89 -3.69
C PHE A 21 -4.24 -50.17 -4.85
N THR A 22 -5.50 -49.79 -4.65
CA THR A 22 -6.31 -49.16 -5.69
C THR A 22 -5.90 -47.70 -5.91
N VAL A 23 -5.72 -47.34 -7.18
CA VAL A 23 -5.58 -45.97 -7.66
C VAL A 23 -6.96 -45.47 -8.05
N ASN A 24 -7.54 -44.60 -7.21
CA ASN A 24 -8.91 -44.10 -7.34
C ASN A 24 -8.99 -42.74 -8.07
N PHE A 25 -7.91 -42.34 -8.73
CA PHE A 25 -7.87 -41.16 -9.58
C PHE A 25 -7.42 -41.57 -11.00
N PRO A 26 -7.94 -40.90 -12.05
CA PRO A 26 -7.57 -41.21 -13.42
C PRO A 26 -6.14 -40.76 -13.73
N TYR A 27 -5.43 -41.52 -14.57
CA TYR A 27 -4.11 -41.19 -15.11
C TYR A 27 -4.05 -41.59 -16.58
N THR A 28 -3.34 -40.82 -17.40
CA THR A 28 -3.23 -41.03 -18.85
C THR A 28 -1.97 -41.79 -19.22
N GLU A 29 -0.96 -41.78 -18.35
CA GLU A 29 0.29 -42.49 -18.55
C GLU A 29 0.72 -43.17 -17.26
N LEU A 30 1.29 -44.37 -17.35
CA LEU A 30 1.80 -45.12 -16.19
C LEU A 30 2.84 -44.31 -15.40
N THR A 31 3.58 -43.44 -16.08
CA THR A 31 4.64 -42.56 -15.56
C THR A 31 4.12 -41.49 -14.61
N GLN A 32 2.86 -41.12 -14.73
CA GLN A 32 2.25 -40.11 -13.86
C GLN A 32 1.97 -40.64 -12.45
N VAL A 33 1.83 -41.95 -12.27
CA VAL A 33 1.55 -42.51 -10.95
C VAL A 33 2.86 -42.73 -10.21
N LYS A 34 3.02 -42.00 -9.11
CA LYS A 34 4.15 -42.11 -8.19
C LYS A 34 3.70 -42.77 -6.91
N VAL A 35 4.48 -43.75 -6.47
CA VAL A 35 4.18 -44.55 -5.29
C VAL A 35 5.30 -44.33 -4.29
N PHE A 36 4.94 -43.94 -3.08
CA PHE A 36 5.86 -43.72 -1.98
C PHE A 36 5.52 -44.69 -0.86
N LEU A 37 6.56 -45.19 -0.21
CA LEU A 37 6.44 -45.86 1.08
C LEU A 37 7.06 -44.93 2.13
N ASP A 38 6.24 -44.44 3.05
CA ASP A 38 6.49 -43.25 3.86
C ASP A 38 6.83 -42.05 2.96
N SER A 39 8.13 -41.73 2.86
CA SER A 39 8.67 -40.64 2.04
C SER A 39 9.57 -41.14 0.91
N THR A 40 9.74 -42.46 0.73
CA THR A 40 10.64 -43.05 -0.27
C THR A 40 9.88 -43.44 -1.53
N GLU A 41 10.17 -42.78 -2.64
CA GLU A 41 9.62 -43.13 -3.96
C GLU A 41 10.08 -44.53 -4.36
N GLN A 42 9.12 -45.33 -4.80
CA GLN A 42 9.31 -46.70 -5.24
C GLN A 42 9.48 -46.69 -6.76
N THR A 43 10.37 -47.54 -7.27
CA THR A 43 10.59 -47.66 -8.71
C THR A 43 9.62 -48.66 -9.31
N ARG A 44 8.86 -48.25 -10.33
CA ARG A 44 8.05 -49.14 -11.16
C ARG A 44 8.95 -50.17 -11.84
N THR A 45 8.47 -51.41 -12.00
CA THR A 45 9.19 -52.62 -12.47
C THR A 45 10.12 -53.28 -11.46
N THR A 46 10.75 -52.52 -10.55
CA THR A 46 11.59 -53.09 -9.48
C THR A 46 10.79 -53.38 -8.20
N HIS A 47 9.94 -52.44 -7.77
CA HIS A 47 9.27 -52.49 -6.47
C HIS A 47 7.75 -52.69 -6.61
N PHE A 48 7.15 -52.16 -7.68
CA PHE A 48 5.73 -52.34 -7.96
C PHE A 48 5.45 -52.39 -9.47
N THR A 49 4.32 -52.99 -9.82
CA THR A 49 3.70 -52.93 -11.14
C THR A 49 2.41 -52.11 -11.07
N LEU A 50 1.99 -51.57 -12.21
CA LEU A 50 0.81 -50.73 -12.32
C LEU A 50 0.02 -51.15 -13.56
N THR A 51 -1.29 -51.24 -13.43
CA THR A 51 -2.20 -51.55 -14.55
C THR A 51 -2.17 -50.42 -15.59
N ASP A 52 -2.36 -50.76 -16.88
CA ASP A 52 -2.38 -49.79 -17.97
C ASP A 52 -3.39 -48.63 -17.76
N PRO A 53 -3.14 -47.44 -18.34
CA PRO A 53 -3.94 -46.24 -18.08
C PRO A 53 -5.42 -46.39 -18.44
N GLY A 54 -6.29 -45.94 -17.52
CA GLY A 54 -7.74 -45.98 -17.61
C GLY A 54 -8.38 -45.15 -16.48
N ALA A 55 -9.69 -45.29 -16.24
CA ALA A 55 -10.41 -44.48 -15.23
C ALA A 55 -9.93 -44.74 -13.79
N THR A 56 -9.47 -45.95 -13.49
CA THR A 56 -8.89 -46.39 -12.21
C THR A 56 -7.81 -47.44 -12.48
N GLY A 57 -6.79 -47.51 -11.61
CA GLY A 57 -5.69 -48.47 -11.73
C GLY A 57 -5.42 -49.25 -10.45
N THR A 58 -4.50 -50.20 -10.48
CA THR A 58 -4.02 -50.91 -9.28
C THR A 58 -2.50 -50.93 -9.25
N VAL A 59 -1.91 -50.46 -8.15
CA VAL A 59 -0.48 -50.59 -7.83
C VAL A 59 -0.30 -51.92 -7.11
N THR A 60 0.54 -52.81 -7.65
CA THR A 60 0.85 -54.10 -7.02
C THR A 60 2.33 -54.17 -6.67
N PHE A 61 2.66 -54.28 -5.38
CA PHE A 61 4.03 -54.44 -4.90
C PHE A 61 4.53 -55.88 -5.06
N GLY A 62 5.81 -56.02 -5.39
CA GLY A 62 6.49 -57.33 -5.39
C GLY A 62 6.67 -57.91 -3.97
N THR A 63 6.80 -57.03 -2.97
CA THR A 63 6.87 -57.37 -1.54
C THR A 63 5.92 -56.47 -0.77
N ALA A 64 5.06 -57.04 0.10
CA ALA A 64 4.06 -56.29 0.83
C ALA A 64 4.69 -55.19 1.73
N PRO A 65 4.19 -53.94 1.66
CA PRO A 65 4.56 -52.86 2.58
C PRO A 65 4.43 -53.28 4.05
N ALA A 66 5.52 -53.18 4.81
CA ALA A 66 5.55 -53.59 6.22
C ALA A 66 4.55 -52.80 7.10
N ALA A 67 4.13 -53.41 8.22
CA ALA A 67 3.18 -52.80 9.16
C ALA A 67 3.65 -51.43 9.68
N GLY A 68 2.77 -50.44 9.64
CA GLY A 68 3.06 -49.07 10.09
C GLY A 68 3.75 -48.18 9.05
N LYS A 69 4.02 -48.71 7.85
CA LYS A 69 4.48 -47.92 6.70
C LYS A 69 3.32 -47.26 5.97
N LEU A 70 3.46 -46.00 5.56
CA LEU A 70 2.41 -45.28 4.83
C LEU A 70 2.62 -45.42 3.33
N VAL A 71 1.75 -46.15 2.64
CA VAL A 71 1.75 -46.20 1.17
C VAL A 71 1.03 -44.97 0.65
N THR A 72 1.76 -44.05 0.02
CA THR A 72 1.18 -42.87 -0.64
C THR A 72 1.23 -43.07 -2.15
N ILE A 73 0.07 -43.11 -2.80
CA ILE A 73 -0.01 -43.17 -4.26
C ILE A 73 -0.56 -41.83 -4.73
N LYS A 74 0.18 -41.15 -5.60
CA LYS A 74 -0.21 -39.83 -6.10
C LYS A 74 -0.01 -39.75 -7.61
N ARG A 75 -0.84 -38.97 -8.27
CA ARG A 75 -0.63 -38.57 -9.67
C ARG A 75 0.26 -37.33 -9.69
N GLU A 76 1.29 -37.42 -10.50
CA GLU A 76 2.20 -36.36 -10.83
C GLU A 76 2.21 -36.19 -12.35
N THR A 77 1.56 -35.12 -12.83
CA THR A 77 1.59 -34.77 -14.26
C THR A 77 2.58 -33.63 -14.49
N ASP A 78 3.14 -33.62 -15.69
CA ASP A 78 3.94 -32.53 -16.24
C ASP A 78 3.09 -31.28 -16.48
N TYR A 79 3.65 -30.09 -16.25
CA TYR A 79 2.97 -28.80 -16.45
C TYR A 79 3.07 -28.30 -17.91
N LEU A 80 2.83 -29.20 -18.86
CA LEU A 80 3.02 -28.98 -20.30
C LEU A 80 1.72 -29.06 -21.07
N GLN A 81 1.46 -28.06 -21.92
CA GLN A 81 0.48 -28.22 -22.98
C GLN A 81 1.14 -28.98 -24.13
N ALA A 82 0.71 -30.22 -24.35
CA ALA A 82 1.30 -31.09 -25.38
C ALA A 82 0.65 -30.93 -26.77
N ILE A 83 -0.46 -30.18 -26.87
CA ILE A 83 -1.24 -30.03 -28.10
C ILE A 83 -1.18 -28.58 -28.57
N ASP A 84 -0.78 -28.39 -29.82
CA ASP A 84 -0.78 -27.13 -30.56
C ASP A 84 -1.77 -27.26 -31.74
N TYR A 85 -2.84 -26.45 -31.75
CA TYR A 85 -3.86 -26.52 -32.79
C TYR A 85 -3.48 -25.60 -33.96
N VAL A 86 -3.39 -26.18 -35.16
CA VAL A 86 -3.10 -25.43 -36.38
C VAL A 86 -4.38 -24.79 -36.93
N ASN A 87 -4.26 -23.59 -37.50
CA ASN A 87 -5.38 -22.84 -38.05
C ASN A 87 -6.05 -23.59 -39.22
N ASN A 88 -7.39 -23.58 -39.26
CA ASN A 88 -8.24 -24.30 -40.24
C ASN A 88 -8.20 -25.83 -40.22
N ASP A 89 -7.55 -26.48 -39.24
CA ASP A 89 -7.67 -27.93 -39.07
C ASP A 89 -8.95 -28.32 -38.32
N ALA A 90 -9.42 -29.55 -38.52
CA ALA A 90 -10.60 -30.05 -37.83
C ALA A 90 -10.30 -30.26 -36.34
N LEU A 91 -11.07 -29.62 -35.47
CA LEU A 91 -10.95 -29.79 -34.02
C LEU A 91 -11.47 -31.17 -33.62
N ASP A 92 -10.55 -32.12 -33.41
CA ASP A 92 -10.89 -33.43 -32.87
C ASP A 92 -11.27 -33.34 -31.39
N ALA A 93 -12.52 -33.67 -31.09
CA ALA A 93 -13.06 -33.61 -29.74
C ALA A 93 -12.26 -34.49 -28.75
N GLU A 94 -11.74 -35.65 -29.16
CA GLU A 94 -10.98 -36.52 -28.26
C GLU A 94 -9.62 -35.90 -27.89
N THR A 95 -8.99 -35.20 -28.84
CA THR A 95 -7.76 -34.46 -28.61
C THR A 95 -8.00 -33.24 -27.70
N LEU A 96 -9.14 -32.56 -27.86
CA LEU A 96 -9.52 -31.43 -27.01
C LEU A 96 -9.84 -31.87 -25.57
N GLU A 97 -10.61 -32.95 -25.40
CA GLU A 97 -10.95 -33.49 -24.08
C GLU A 97 -9.70 -33.95 -23.33
N LYS A 98 -8.71 -34.55 -24.00
CA LYS A 98 -7.41 -34.88 -23.38
C LYS A 98 -6.65 -33.65 -22.88
N ALA A 99 -6.72 -32.53 -23.61
CA ALA A 99 -6.11 -31.27 -23.18
C ALA A 99 -6.80 -30.71 -21.92
N PHE A 100 -8.12 -30.73 -21.86
CA PHE A 100 -8.91 -30.27 -20.71
C PHE A 100 -8.76 -31.18 -19.49
N ASP A 101 -8.75 -32.50 -19.70
CA ASP A 101 -8.47 -33.48 -18.65
C ASP A 101 -7.09 -33.22 -18.05
N LYS A 102 -6.05 -33.03 -18.88
CA LYS A 102 -4.69 -32.73 -18.41
C LYS A 102 -4.63 -31.42 -17.60
N LEU A 103 -5.27 -30.35 -18.08
CA LEU A 103 -5.32 -29.07 -17.35
C LEU A 103 -6.01 -29.23 -15.98
N THR A 104 -7.11 -29.99 -15.94
CA THR A 104 -7.83 -30.30 -14.69
C THR A 104 -6.94 -31.09 -13.73
N MET A 105 -6.15 -32.06 -14.23
CA MET A 105 -5.19 -32.80 -13.42
C MET A 105 -4.10 -31.89 -12.84
N MET A 106 -3.63 -30.88 -13.59
CA MET A 106 -2.65 -29.89 -13.12
C MET A 106 -3.23 -29.02 -12.00
N CYS A 107 -4.48 -28.54 -12.14
CA CYS A 107 -5.16 -27.75 -11.12
C CYS A 107 -5.31 -28.51 -9.80
N GLN A 108 -5.71 -29.79 -9.83
CA GLN A 108 -5.82 -30.63 -8.63
C GLN A 108 -4.46 -30.81 -7.93
N GLN A 109 -3.40 -30.94 -8.72
CA GLN A 109 -2.04 -31.05 -8.19
C GLN A 109 -1.56 -29.75 -7.52
N LEU A 110 -1.98 -28.58 -8.03
CA LEU A 110 -1.69 -27.29 -7.42
C LEU A 110 -2.50 -27.07 -6.14
N ASP A 111 -3.78 -27.46 -6.11
CA ASP A 111 -4.65 -27.35 -4.93
C ASP A 111 -4.09 -28.09 -3.71
N VAL A 112 -3.70 -29.36 -3.88
CA VAL A 112 -3.08 -30.16 -2.80
C VAL A 112 -1.72 -29.57 -2.35
N LYS A 113 -0.99 -28.93 -3.26
CA LYS A 113 0.27 -28.23 -2.91
C LYS A 113 -0.01 -26.96 -2.09
N ILE A 114 -1.07 -26.20 -2.40
CA ILE A 114 -1.49 -25.01 -1.65
C ILE A 114 -2.07 -25.39 -0.28
N GLU A 115 -2.89 -26.45 -0.18
CA GLU A 115 -3.44 -26.93 1.11
C GLU A 115 -2.37 -27.31 2.14
N LYS A 116 -1.21 -27.79 1.67
CA LYS A 116 -0.06 -28.17 2.51
C LYS A 116 0.95 -27.03 2.71
N SER A 117 0.69 -25.85 2.17
CA SER A 117 1.57 -24.69 2.30
C SER A 117 1.26 -23.87 3.55
N ILE A 118 2.30 -23.24 4.08
CA ILE A 118 2.20 -22.19 5.10
C ILE A 118 1.75 -20.93 4.36
N GLY A 119 0.45 -20.79 4.20
CA GLY A 119 -0.19 -19.62 3.59
C GLY A 119 -0.71 -18.69 4.66
N PHE A 120 -1.40 -17.65 4.23
CA PHE A 120 -2.45 -17.11 5.08
C PHE A 120 -3.65 -18.04 4.93
N GLU A 121 -4.41 -18.23 6.01
CA GLU A 121 -5.68 -18.94 5.90
C GLU A 121 -6.52 -18.27 4.79
N GLU A 122 -7.28 -19.04 3.99
CA GLU A 122 -7.95 -18.46 2.80
C GLU A 122 -8.98 -17.37 3.18
N THR A 123 -9.44 -17.42 4.43
CA THR A 123 -10.33 -16.45 5.05
C THR A 123 -9.62 -15.23 5.63
N VAL A 124 -8.29 -15.11 5.48
CA VAL A 124 -7.50 -14.02 6.05
C VAL A 124 -7.68 -12.74 5.24
N SER A 125 -8.03 -11.67 5.94
CA SER A 125 -8.18 -10.33 5.36
C SER A 125 -6.85 -9.84 4.78
N GLU A 126 -6.85 -9.18 3.62
CA GLU A 126 -5.64 -8.72 2.87
C GLU A 126 -4.68 -7.82 3.66
N VAL A 127 -5.10 -7.36 4.83
CA VAL A 127 -4.36 -6.46 5.71
C VAL A 127 -3.72 -7.20 6.90
N ASP A 128 -4.15 -8.43 7.19
CA ASP A 128 -3.69 -9.20 8.36
C ASP A 128 -2.76 -10.33 7.91
N THR A 129 -1.45 -10.19 8.09
CA THR A 129 -0.49 -11.24 7.73
C THR A 129 -0.35 -12.30 8.82
N THR A 130 -1.09 -12.24 9.93
CA THR A 130 -0.76 -13.01 11.13
C THR A 130 -1.30 -14.44 11.19
N SER A 131 -2.31 -14.74 10.40
CA SER A 131 -2.98 -16.04 10.44
C SER A 131 -2.36 -16.97 9.43
N LEU A 132 -1.23 -17.51 9.85
CA LEU A 132 -0.52 -18.55 9.14
C LEU A 132 -1.42 -19.80 9.08
N LYS A 133 -1.76 -20.26 7.89
CA LYS A 133 -2.40 -21.55 7.63
C LYS A 133 -1.42 -22.64 8.05
N LEU A 134 -1.52 -23.09 9.30
CA LEU A 134 -0.84 -24.29 9.77
C LEU A 134 -1.84 -25.44 9.74
N ALA A 135 -1.40 -26.57 9.18
CA ALA A 135 -2.19 -27.80 9.18
C ALA A 135 -2.66 -28.14 10.61
N ALA A 136 -3.95 -28.37 10.78
CA ALA A 136 -4.56 -28.63 12.08
C ALA A 136 -3.91 -29.84 12.79
N GLY A 137 -3.44 -29.64 14.02
CA GLY A 137 -2.78 -30.63 14.88
C GLY A 137 -2.26 -30.00 16.17
N THR A 138 -3.12 -29.93 17.20
CA THR A 138 -3.08 -28.96 18.31
C THR A 138 -2.12 -29.26 19.48
N SER A 139 -1.12 -30.14 19.34
CA SER A 139 -0.13 -30.37 20.42
C SER A 139 1.10 -29.46 20.34
N ASP A 140 1.54 -29.10 19.13
CA ASP A 140 2.86 -28.47 18.93
C ASP A 140 2.82 -26.93 18.99
N LEU A 141 1.62 -26.37 19.12
CA LEU A 141 1.35 -24.96 19.37
C LEU A 141 1.12 -24.66 20.87
N ALA A 142 1.06 -25.69 21.72
CA ALA A 142 0.80 -25.49 23.15
C ALA A 142 1.98 -24.78 23.83
N GLY A 143 1.75 -23.54 24.29
CA GLY A 143 2.73 -22.74 25.04
C GLY A 143 3.56 -21.76 24.21
N LYS A 144 3.54 -21.84 22.88
CA LYS A 144 4.37 -20.99 22.02
C LYS A 144 3.64 -19.72 21.57
N LEU A 145 4.34 -18.58 21.54
CA LEU A 145 3.79 -17.30 21.05
C LEU A 145 4.01 -17.15 19.54
N LEU A 146 2.98 -16.70 18.80
CA LEU A 146 3.08 -16.10 17.46
C LEU A 146 3.60 -14.66 17.61
N ALA A 147 4.81 -14.37 17.19
CA ALA A 147 5.43 -13.05 17.26
C ALA A 147 6.06 -12.68 15.92
N PHE A 148 6.64 -11.49 15.87
CA PHE A 148 7.56 -11.14 14.82
C PHE A 148 8.97 -11.18 15.36
N ASP A 149 9.89 -11.79 14.65
CA ASP A 149 11.29 -11.63 14.99
C ASP A 149 11.75 -10.19 14.73
N SER A 150 13.01 -9.90 15.07
CA SER A 150 13.62 -8.59 14.83
C SER A 150 13.73 -8.21 13.35
N THR A 151 13.28 -9.07 12.43
CA THR A 151 13.29 -8.85 10.98
C THR A 151 11.88 -8.69 10.39
N GLY A 152 10.83 -8.80 11.21
CA GLY A 152 9.44 -8.56 10.79
C GLY A 152 8.69 -9.79 10.27
N ALA A 153 9.14 -11.01 10.60
CA ALA A 153 8.52 -12.27 10.16
C ALA A 153 7.81 -13.02 11.30
N PHE A 154 6.70 -13.72 11.00
CA PHE A 154 5.94 -14.55 11.95
C PHE A 154 6.77 -15.67 12.58
N VAL A 155 6.66 -15.85 13.90
CA VAL A 155 7.33 -16.89 14.69
C VAL A 155 6.40 -17.45 15.74
N THR A 156 6.06 -18.74 15.74
CA THR A 156 5.21 -19.39 16.75
C THR A 156 6.03 -20.15 17.81
N THR A 157 7.14 -19.60 18.35
CA THR A 157 8.09 -20.36 19.18
C THR A 157 8.59 -19.69 20.45
N GLN A 158 8.36 -18.40 20.69
CA GLN A 158 8.97 -17.77 21.87
C GLN A 158 8.09 -17.97 23.11
N GLU A 159 8.68 -18.50 24.17
CA GLU A 159 8.18 -18.38 25.54
C GLU A 159 8.91 -17.17 26.20
N ILE A 160 8.29 -16.50 27.18
CA ILE A 160 9.07 -15.67 28.12
C ILE A 160 10.08 -16.62 28.77
N GLY A 161 11.38 -16.27 28.82
CA GLY A 161 12.41 -17.17 29.33
C GLY A 161 12.10 -17.71 30.73
N THR A 162 12.75 -18.81 31.12
CA THR A 162 12.46 -19.44 32.41
C THR A 162 12.93 -18.54 33.54
N PHE A 163 12.08 -18.28 34.54
CA PHE A 163 12.53 -17.58 35.75
C PHE A 163 13.65 -18.38 36.42
N LYS A 164 14.86 -17.80 36.47
CA LYS A 164 16.07 -18.47 36.95
C LYS A 164 16.23 -18.43 38.46
N GLY A 165 15.31 -17.78 39.17
CA GLY A 165 15.46 -17.53 40.60
C GLY A 165 16.45 -16.40 40.88
N SER A 166 17.09 -16.47 42.05
CA SER A 166 18.09 -15.49 42.48
C SER A 166 19.50 -15.89 42.04
N ASP A 167 20.27 -14.93 41.55
CA ASP A 167 21.67 -15.11 41.17
C ASP A 167 22.48 -15.61 42.36
N GLY A 168 23.19 -16.73 42.17
CA GLY A 168 24.02 -17.34 43.20
C GLY A 168 23.38 -18.38 44.12
N THR A 169 22.08 -18.75 43.98
CA THR A 169 21.50 -19.83 44.83
C THR A 169 20.88 -21.03 44.10
N THR A 170 20.65 -21.01 42.78
CA THR A 170 20.04 -22.18 42.10
C THR A 170 20.44 -22.45 40.64
N THR A 171 21.31 -21.66 40.00
CA THR A 171 21.60 -21.85 38.56
C THR A 171 22.99 -22.44 38.31
N THR A 172 23.07 -23.78 38.31
CA THR A 172 24.15 -24.49 37.60
C THR A 172 24.00 -24.38 36.07
N ALA A 173 22.86 -23.85 35.59
CA ALA A 173 22.51 -23.70 34.18
C ALA A 173 22.78 -22.27 33.68
N ALA A 174 23.22 -22.15 32.42
CA ALA A 174 23.45 -20.88 31.76
C ALA A 174 22.18 -20.00 31.68
N TYR A 175 22.39 -18.69 31.64
CA TYR A 175 21.35 -17.70 31.36
C TYR A 175 21.19 -17.63 29.84
N VAL A 176 19.99 -17.93 29.36
CA VAL A 176 19.61 -17.88 27.94
C VAL A 176 18.88 -16.57 27.69
N VAL A 177 18.92 -16.08 26.45
CA VAL A 177 18.18 -14.87 26.06
C VAL A 177 16.73 -14.96 26.54
N ARG A 178 16.22 -13.84 27.07
CA ARG A 178 14.89 -13.63 27.65
C ARG A 178 14.64 -14.25 29.02
N ASP A 179 15.64 -14.88 29.64
CA ASP A 179 15.52 -15.33 31.02
C ASP A 179 15.46 -14.15 32.00
N LEU A 180 14.62 -14.30 33.04
CA LEU A 180 14.52 -13.34 34.15
C LEU A 180 15.31 -13.85 35.35
N ILE A 181 16.13 -12.97 35.92
CA ILE A 181 17.01 -13.28 37.06
C ILE A 181 16.87 -12.18 38.10
N ARG A 182 16.72 -12.56 39.37
CA ARG A 182 16.79 -11.62 40.49
C ARG A 182 18.23 -11.56 41.00
N ASP A 183 18.81 -10.38 41.14
CA ASP A 183 20.08 -10.19 41.82
C ASP A 183 19.88 -10.38 43.33
N ASN A 184 20.66 -11.28 43.94
CA ASN A 184 20.55 -11.59 45.36
C ASN A 184 21.09 -10.48 46.28
N SER A 185 21.88 -9.54 45.75
CA SER A 185 22.55 -8.49 46.54
C SER A 185 21.67 -7.26 46.74
N ASN A 186 20.86 -6.92 45.76
CA ASN A 186 20.02 -5.70 45.75
C ASN A 186 18.54 -5.99 45.41
N ASP A 187 18.20 -7.25 45.14
CA ASP A 187 16.87 -7.74 44.74
C ASP A 187 16.37 -7.24 43.39
N ASN A 188 17.21 -6.54 42.63
CA ASN A 188 16.86 -6.05 41.30
C ASN A 188 16.57 -7.22 40.35
N VAL A 189 15.65 -7.00 39.42
CA VAL A 189 15.29 -8.02 38.43
C VAL A 189 15.89 -7.63 37.08
N TYR A 190 16.57 -8.59 36.45
CA TYR A 190 17.26 -8.42 35.19
C TYR A 190 16.70 -9.35 34.12
N PHE A 191 16.72 -8.87 32.89
CA PHE A 191 16.38 -9.59 31.67
C PHE A 191 17.64 -9.93 30.89
N THR A 192 17.80 -11.19 30.47
CA THR A 192 18.97 -11.62 29.68
C THR A 192 18.81 -11.24 28.22
N LYS A 193 19.73 -10.42 27.71
CA LYS A 193 19.76 -9.97 26.31
C LYS A 193 20.52 -10.90 25.38
N VAL A 194 21.57 -11.55 25.89
CA VAL A 194 22.36 -12.54 25.14
C VAL A 194 22.71 -13.71 26.06
N ASN A 195 22.92 -14.90 25.48
CA ASN A 195 23.31 -16.08 26.24
C ASN A 195 24.56 -15.77 27.08
N ALA A 196 24.48 -16.06 28.37
CA ALA A 196 25.53 -15.79 29.33
C ALA A 196 25.78 -17.04 30.17
N ALA A 197 27.05 -17.31 30.47
CA ALA A 197 27.41 -18.41 31.34
C ALA A 197 26.80 -18.21 32.74
N ALA A 198 26.49 -19.31 33.43
CA ALA A 198 26.03 -19.28 34.80
C ALA A 198 27.00 -18.45 35.69
N GLY A 199 26.45 -17.58 36.53
CA GLY A 199 27.24 -16.66 37.38
C GLY A 199 27.86 -15.46 36.66
N SER A 200 27.49 -15.20 35.39
CA SER A 200 27.82 -13.91 34.76
C SER A 200 27.20 -12.76 35.54
N SER A 201 27.96 -11.68 35.76
CA SER A 201 27.49 -10.50 36.50
C SER A 201 26.23 -9.91 35.87
N LEU A 202 25.15 -9.81 36.63
CA LEU A 202 23.88 -9.22 36.16
C LEU A 202 23.97 -7.73 35.84
N THR A 203 25.01 -7.05 36.31
CA THR A 203 25.32 -5.66 35.95
C THR A 203 26.07 -5.51 34.62
N ASP A 204 26.46 -6.62 33.96
CA ASP A 204 27.03 -6.59 32.61
C ASP A 204 25.96 -6.20 31.60
N THR A 205 25.90 -4.92 31.27
CA THR A 205 24.88 -4.32 30.42
C THR A 205 24.93 -4.83 28.97
N ASN A 206 25.98 -5.55 28.56
CA ASN A 206 26.00 -6.20 27.26
C ASN A 206 25.20 -7.51 27.26
N LYS A 207 25.04 -8.12 28.44
CA LYS A 207 24.37 -9.42 28.63
C LYS A 207 23.02 -9.33 29.28
N PHE A 208 22.81 -8.34 30.13
CA PHE A 208 21.59 -8.18 30.92
C PHE A 208 21.08 -6.75 30.87
N GLU A 209 19.78 -6.59 31.11
CA GLU A 209 19.10 -5.32 31.22
C GLU A 209 18.31 -5.28 32.52
N LEU A 210 18.43 -4.16 33.25
CA LEU A 210 17.72 -3.95 34.50
C LEU A 210 16.24 -3.68 34.20
N LEU A 211 15.38 -4.60 34.61
CA LEU A 211 13.93 -4.49 34.46
C LEU A 211 13.30 -3.80 35.67
N VAL A 212 13.74 -4.13 36.90
CA VAL A 212 13.20 -3.56 38.13
C VAL A 212 14.31 -3.17 39.09
N ASP A 213 14.37 -1.88 39.44
CA ASP A 213 15.19 -1.36 40.54
C ASP A 213 14.41 -1.38 41.86
N VAL A 214 14.72 -2.38 42.69
CA VAL A 214 14.06 -2.59 43.97
C VAL A 214 14.49 -1.56 45.02
N ALA A 215 15.68 -0.97 44.92
CA ALA A 215 16.15 0.03 45.88
C ALA A 215 15.26 1.27 45.85
N THR A 216 14.87 1.70 44.66
CA THR A 216 14.07 2.90 44.56
C THR A 216 12.57 2.62 44.78
N VAL A 217 12.08 1.43 44.41
CA VAL A 217 10.75 0.96 44.87
C VAL A 217 10.64 0.98 46.41
N ARG A 218 11.69 0.55 47.11
CA ARG A 218 11.78 0.65 48.58
C ARG A 218 11.81 2.09 49.09
N THR A 219 12.53 2.97 48.41
CA THR A 219 12.60 4.40 48.78
C THR A 219 11.22 5.06 48.69
N LEU A 220 10.46 4.79 47.62
CA LEU A 220 9.12 5.32 47.44
C LEU A 220 8.12 4.77 48.47
N LYS A 221 8.27 3.50 48.86
CA LYS A 221 7.52 2.93 49.98
C LYS A 221 7.78 3.69 51.28
N THR A 222 9.03 3.95 51.63
CA THR A 222 9.39 4.70 52.85
C THR A 222 8.85 6.14 52.82
N GLN A 223 8.87 6.80 51.66
CA GLN A 223 8.27 8.13 51.50
C GLN A 223 6.74 8.09 51.72
N ALA A 224 6.05 7.07 51.19
CA ALA A 224 4.62 6.88 51.40
C ALA A 224 4.28 6.59 52.88
N GLU A 225 5.09 5.78 53.58
CA GLU A 225 4.93 5.51 55.01
C GLU A 225 5.17 6.77 55.88
N THR A 226 6.12 7.61 55.47
CA THR A 226 6.38 8.92 56.11
C THR A 226 5.19 9.86 55.92
N ALA A 227 4.63 9.93 54.70
CA ALA A 227 3.45 10.74 54.40
C ALA A 227 2.20 10.26 55.17
N LYS A 228 2.01 8.94 55.30
CA LYS A 228 0.95 8.34 56.13
C LYS A 228 1.07 8.78 57.59
N THR A 229 2.27 8.68 58.17
CA THR A 229 2.52 9.08 59.56
C THR A 229 2.27 10.58 59.78
N ALA A 230 2.63 11.43 58.81
CA ALA A 230 2.34 12.86 58.84
C ALA A 230 0.82 13.13 58.78
N SER A 231 0.08 12.38 57.96
CA SER A 231 -1.38 12.47 57.88
C SER A 231 -2.06 12.03 59.17
N GLU A 232 -1.63 10.94 59.79
CA GLU A 232 -2.15 10.45 61.08
C GLU A 232 -1.88 11.47 62.21
N THR A 233 -0.72 12.11 62.19
CA THR A 233 -0.37 13.18 63.15
C THR A 233 -1.25 14.41 62.94
N ALA A 234 -1.51 14.80 61.69
CA ALA A 234 -2.42 15.91 61.35
C ALA A 234 -3.87 15.61 61.72
N GLN A 235 -4.31 14.36 61.53
CA GLN A 235 -5.62 13.91 61.97
C GLN A 235 -5.74 13.98 63.51
N ALA A 236 -4.77 13.46 64.25
CA ALA A 236 -4.76 13.53 65.72
C ALA A 236 -4.75 14.98 66.23
N ALA A 237 -4.01 15.89 65.56
CA ALA A 237 -4.03 17.32 65.87
C ALA A 237 -5.41 17.97 65.59
N SER A 238 -6.08 17.54 64.52
CA SER A 238 -7.43 18.01 64.17
C SER A 238 -8.48 17.49 65.16
N GLU A 239 -8.38 16.23 65.59
CA GLU A 239 -9.24 15.64 66.62
C GLU A 239 -9.05 16.33 67.97
N ALA A 240 -7.81 16.70 68.34
CA ALA A 240 -7.54 17.49 69.54
C ALA A 240 -8.10 18.93 69.45
N ALA A 241 -8.01 19.57 68.28
CA ALA A 241 -8.62 20.89 68.05
C ALA A 241 -10.16 20.83 68.09
N LEU A 242 -10.76 19.75 67.56
CA LEU A 242 -12.20 19.52 67.67
C LEU A 242 -12.63 19.33 69.14
N ALA A 243 -11.81 18.68 69.97
CA ALA A 243 -12.08 18.55 71.39
C ALA A 243 -12.07 19.89 72.14
N SER A 244 -11.23 20.86 71.74
CA SER A 244 -11.27 22.23 72.31
C SER A 244 -12.46 23.05 71.78
N PHE A 245 -12.97 22.74 70.59
CA PHE A 245 -14.16 23.38 70.00
C PHE A 245 -15.46 23.11 70.79
N GLN A 246 -15.55 21.97 71.48
CA GLN A 246 -16.77 21.55 72.20
C GLN A 246 -17.18 22.47 73.38
N GLY A 247 -16.31 23.42 73.79
CA GLY A 247 -16.62 24.45 74.80
C GLY A 247 -17.10 25.80 74.24
N GLN A 248 -17.08 25.99 72.92
CA GLN A 248 -17.03 27.32 72.30
C GLN A 248 -18.38 28.03 72.10
N PHE A 249 -19.52 27.37 72.28
CA PHE A 249 -20.80 28.07 72.12
C PHE A 249 -21.73 27.74 73.27
N LYS A 250 -21.98 28.74 74.10
CA LYS A 250 -22.96 28.65 75.18
C LYS A 250 -24.03 29.71 75.02
N THR A 251 -25.22 29.40 75.49
CA THR A 251 -26.36 30.31 75.46
C THR A 251 -26.80 30.60 76.88
N GLY A 252 -27.24 31.83 77.13
CA GLY A 252 -27.67 32.25 78.46
C GLY A 252 -28.02 33.72 78.50
N ALA A 253 -28.87 34.11 79.46
CA ALA A 253 -29.18 35.52 79.72
C ALA A 253 -28.04 36.23 80.48
N THR A 254 -27.19 35.45 81.16
CA THR A 254 -25.94 35.88 81.80
C THR A 254 -24.80 34.99 81.31
N ASN A 255 -23.55 35.39 81.56
CA ASN A 255 -22.37 34.62 81.14
C ASN A 255 -22.49 33.14 81.59
N PRO A 256 -22.62 32.20 80.65
CA PRO A 256 -22.87 30.79 80.94
C PRO A 256 -21.59 29.96 81.15
N TYR A 257 -20.40 30.58 81.10
CA TYR A 257 -19.11 29.93 81.29
C TYR A 257 -18.75 29.86 82.79
N THR A 258 -18.48 28.66 83.29
CA THR A 258 -18.01 28.42 84.67
C THR A 258 -16.48 28.29 84.66
N GLY A 259 -15.77 29.36 85.05
CA GLY A 259 -14.31 29.47 84.95
C GLY A 259 -13.87 30.67 84.12
N THR A 260 -12.58 30.86 83.88
CA THR A 260 -12.08 31.81 82.86
C THR A 260 -12.35 31.19 81.48
N PRO A 261 -13.22 31.78 80.65
CA PRO A 261 -13.41 31.33 79.28
C PRO A 261 -12.10 31.43 78.49
N ASP A 262 -11.96 30.60 77.47
CA ASP A 262 -10.82 30.65 76.57
C ASP A 262 -11.03 31.76 75.53
N ASN A 263 -9.94 32.30 75.00
CA ASN A 263 -9.99 33.32 73.96
C ASN A 263 -10.74 32.79 72.73
N GLY A 264 -11.80 33.46 72.31
CA GLY A 264 -12.64 33.07 71.18
C GLY A 264 -13.90 32.30 71.56
N ASP A 265 -14.12 31.97 72.84
CA ASP A 265 -15.39 31.40 73.30
C ASP A 265 -16.57 32.31 72.93
N LEU A 266 -17.61 31.73 72.33
CA LEU A 266 -18.80 32.44 71.86
C LEU A 266 -19.94 32.28 72.87
N TRP A 267 -20.54 33.40 73.22
CA TRP A 267 -21.74 33.46 74.04
C TRP A 267 -22.86 34.15 73.27
N TYR A 268 -23.96 33.44 73.06
CA TYR A 268 -25.20 34.09 72.62
C TYR A 268 -25.94 34.66 73.83
N ASP A 269 -25.86 35.98 73.96
CA ASP A 269 -26.57 36.74 74.98
C ASP A 269 -28.04 36.85 74.59
N THR A 270 -28.83 35.91 75.09
CA THR A 270 -30.28 35.85 74.84
C THR A 270 -31.05 37.04 75.40
N ALA A 271 -30.50 37.78 76.36
CA ALA A 271 -31.15 38.96 76.92
C ALA A 271 -31.05 40.16 75.96
N ASN A 272 -29.93 40.27 75.24
CA ASN A 272 -29.65 41.38 74.33
C ASN A 272 -29.71 41.00 72.84
N ASN A 273 -30.01 39.74 72.53
CA ASN A 273 -30.12 39.18 71.19
C ASN A 273 -28.86 39.38 70.32
N ILE A 274 -27.68 39.35 70.97
CA ILE A 274 -26.38 39.62 70.35
C ILE A 274 -25.39 38.48 70.60
N LEU A 275 -24.58 38.18 69.60
CA LEU A 275 -23.47 37.25 69.73
C LEU A 275 -22.25 37.99 70.28
N LYS A 276 -21.67 37.43 71.34
CA LYS A 276 -20.43 37.93 71.96
C LYS A 276 -19.33 36.89 71.84
N TYR A 277 -18.09 37.33 71.80
CA TYR A 277 -16.91 36.48 71.84
C TYR A 277 -16.00 36.91 72.98
N TYR A 278 -15.40 35.97 73.70
CA TYR A 278 -14.48 36.25 74.79
C TYR A 278 -13.12 36.60 74.24
N VAL A 279 -12.56 37.71 74.71
CA VAL A 279 -11.19 38.11 74.42
C VAL A 279 -10.41 38.11 75.72
N THR A 280 -9.28 37.40 75.73
CA THR A 280 -8.39 37.36 76.90
C THR A 280 -7.96 38.79 77.28
N GLY A 281 -8.29 39.19 78.50
CA GLY A 281 -7.93 40.50 79.05
C GLY A 281 -9.00 41.58 78.91
N THR A 282 -10.00 41.43 78.04
CA THR A 282 -11.12 42.40 77.90
C THR A 282 -12.49 41.81 78.23
N GLY A 283 -12.66 40.49 78.18
CA GLY A 283 -13.93 39.84 78.47
C GLY A 283 -14.77 39.60 77.22
N PHE A 284 -16.08 39.40 77.38
CA PHE A 284 -17.00 39.15 76.28
C PHE A 284 -17.38 40.45 75.54
N GLU A 285 -16.96 40.56 74.28
CA GLU A 285 -17.22 41.70 73.40
C GLU A 285 -18.23 41.33 72.29
N PRO A 286 -19.08 42.27 71.82
CA PRO A 286 -20.02 42.00 70.73
C PRO A 286 -19.32 41.79 69.39
N VAL A 287 -19.81 40.84 68.59
CA VAL A 287 -19.34 40.64 67.21
C VAL A 287 -19.94 41.73 66.32
N THR A 288 -19.10 42.58 65.71
CA THR A 288 -19.53 43.64 64.77
C THR A 288 -18.87 43.46 63.40
N THR A 289 -19.59 43.78 62.31
CA THR A 289 -19.08 43.73 60.91
C THR A 289 -19.26 45.09 60.22
N SER A 290 -18.16 45.69 59.74
CA SER A 290 -18.18 46.95 58.95
C SER A 290 -18.01 46.66 57.46
N LEU A 291 -18.79 47.35 56.59
CA LEU A 291 -18.71 47.21 55.13
C LEU A 291 -17.71 48.18 54.46
N ALA A 292 -17.05 49.06 55.21
CA ALA A 292 -16.21 50.11 54.65
C ALA A 292 -14.87 49.61 54.05
N THR A 293 -14.52 48.34 54.23
CA THR A 293 -13.16 47.81 53.98
C THR A 293 -13.13 46.52 53.15
N VAL A 294 -14.21 46.14 52.47
CA VAL A 294 -14.23 44.91 51.66
C VAL A 294 -13.84 45.22 50.20
N SER A 295 -12.59 45.00 49.85
CA SER A 295 -12.08 45.04 48.48
C SER A 295 -12.68 43.86 47.68
N ASN A 296 -13.30 44.13 46.53
CA ASN A 296 -13.95 43.15 45.63
C ASN A 296 -15.23 42.51 46.21
N ASN A 297 -16.25 43.37 46.35
CA ASN A 297 -17.59 43.15 46.90
C ASN A 297 -18.39 41.97 46.26
N TYR A 298 -18.22 40.75 46.78
CA TYR A 298 -19.09 39.60 46.51
C TYR A 298 -19.92 39.23 47.75
N LEU A 299 -20.73 40.16 48.23
CA LEU A 299 -21.68 39.88 49.29
C LEU A 299 -22.86 39.06 48.74
N SER A 300 -22.99 37.80 49.18
CA SER A 300 -24.23 37.05 49.03
C SER A 300 -25.19 37.47 50.15
N ILE A 301 -26.31 38.10 49.78
CA ILE A 301 -27.31 38.61 50.73
C ILE A 301 -28.63 37.87 50.49
N SER A 302 -28.97 36.97 51.40
CA SER A 302 -30.28 36.31 51.45
C SER A 302 -31.13 36.97 52.55
N ASN A 303 -32.39 37.29 52.22
CA ASN A 303 -33.35 37.97 53.08
C ASN A 303 -32.98 39.41 53.50
N GLN A 304 -32.22 40.13 52.67
CA GLN A 304 -31.94 41.57 52.85
C GLN A 304 -32.26 42.34 51.56
N VAL A 305 -32.66 43.61 51.67
CA VAL A 305 -32.99 44.48 50.53
C VAL A 305 -31.74 45.24 50.07
N ILE A 306 -31.38 45.12 48.78
CA ILE A 306 -30.37 45.98 48.13
C ILE A 306 -31.09 47.23 47.60
N THR A 307 -30.84 48.39 48.21
CA THR A 307 -31.51 49.66 47.88
C THR A 307 -30.83 50.47 46.77
N ALA A 308 -29.68 50.01 46.25
CA ALA A 308 -28.96 50.66 45.16
C ALA A 308 -29.53 50.17 43.81
N GLY A 309 -30.24 51.02 43.08
CA GLY A 309 -30.99 50.64 41.86
C GLY A 309 -30.19 50.05 40.68
N THR A 310 -28.85 50.04 40.72
CA THR A 310 -27.97 49.38 39.72
C THR A 310 -26.68 48.85 40.37
N VAL A 311 -26.08 47.80 39.79
CA VAL A 311 -24.75 47.28 40.18
C VAL A 311 -23.71 47.69 39.13
N PRO A 312 -22.63 48.40 39.50
CA PRO A 312 -21.61 48.87 38.55
C PRO A 312 -20.70 47.75 38.03
N ILE A 313 -20.08 48.00 36.87
CA ILE A 313 -19.16 47.06 36.18
C ILE A 313 -17.98 46.66 37.08
N SER A 314 -17.46 47.59 37.89
CA SER A 314 -16.35 47.34 38.82
C SER A 314 -16.66 46.29 39.90
N LEU A 315 -17.94 45.99 40.12
CA LEU A 315 -18.41 45.00 41.10
C LEU A 315 -19.06 43.79 40.40
N GLY A 316 -18.76 43.57 39.11
CA GLY A 316 -19.27 42.43 38.34
C GLY A 316 -20.70 42.57 37.84
N GLY A 317 -21.32 43.74 38.03
CA GLY A 317 -22.59 44.08 37.37
C GLY A 317 -22.40 44.46 35.90
N THR A 318 -23.50 44.70 35.20
CA THR A 318 -23.45 45.23 33.82
C THR A 318 -23.60 46.75 33.77
N GLY A 319 -23.88 47.39 34.90
CA GLY A 319 -24.16 48.84 35.00
C GLY A 319 -25.46 49.31 34.33
N GLY A 320 -26.18 48.43 33.62
CA GLY A 320 -27.39 48.75 32.86
C GLY A 320 -28.65 48.12 33.45
N THR A 321 -29.82 48.65 33.05
CA THR A 321 -31.14 48.13 33.48
C THR A 321 -31.84 47.34 32.37
N SER A 322 -31.22 47.24 31.19
CA SER A 322 -31.71 46.46 30.05
C SER A 322 -30.58 45.64 29.40
N ALA A 323 -30.96 44.58 28.69
CA ALA A 323 -29.99 43.74 27.97
C ALA A 323 -29.24 44.50 26.86
N SER A 324 -29.86 45.51 26.25
CA SER A 324 -29.20 46.36 25.24
C SER A 324 -28.14 47.26 25.88
N GLU A 325 -28.47 47.93 26.99
CA GLU A 325 -27.51 48.73 27.74
C GLU A 325 -26.35 47.88 28.27
N ALA A 326 -26.64 46.69 28.80
CA ALA A 326 -25.61 45.79 29.31
C ALA A 326 -24.57 45.43 28.24
N ARG A 327 -24.98 45.17 27.00
CA ARG A 327 -24.05 44.88 25.89
C ARG A 327 -23.21 46.10 25.51
N THR A 328 -23.83 47.27 25.43
CA THR A 328 -23.12 48.53 25.16
C THR A 328 -22.10 48.85 26.26
N LEU A 329 -22.47 48.67 27.53
CA LEU A 329 -21.64 49.00 28.69
C LEU A 329 -20.49 48.01 28.91
N LEU A 330 -20.67 46.74 28.53
CA LEU A 330 -19.59 45.73 28.53
C LEU A 330 -18.59 45.91 27.39
N GLY A 331 -18.84 46.85 26.46
CA GLY A 331 -17.91 47.21 25.39
C GLY A 331 -17.74 46.16 24.30
N VAL A 332 -18.58 45.14 24.24
CA VAL A 332 -18.50 44.07 23.24
C VAL A 332 -19.41 44.37 22.05
N THR A 333 -18.83 44.40 20.85
CA THR A 333 -19.57 44.60 19.59
C THR A 333 -19.47 43.36 18.70
N LEU A 334 -20.61 42.90 18.17
CA LEU A 334 -20.63 41.80 17.20
C LEU A 334 -19.85 42.22 15.94
N GLY A 335 -18.90 41.37 15.52
CA GLY A 335 -18.02 41.62 14.38
C GLY A 335 -16.65 42.21 14.71
N SER A 336 -16.43 42.75 15.92
CA SER A 336 -15.09 43.14 16.41
C SER A 336 -14.60 42.23 17.52
N ASP A 337 -15.42 41.99 18.53
CA ASP A 337 -15.02 41.27 19.75
C ASP A 337 -15.55 39.84 19.78
N VAL A 338 -16.68 39.60 19.09
CA VAL A 338 -17.33 38.29 19.02
C VAL A 338 -17.90 38.09 17.63
N GLN A 339 -17.67 36.93 17.03
CA GLN A 339 -18.32 36.54 15.78
C GLN A 339 -19.81 36.25 16.02
N ALA A 340 -20.70 36.75 15.17
CA ALA A 340 -22.09 36.27 15.17
C ALA A 340 -22.12 34.81 14.74
N TYR A 341 -22.95 33.98 15.38
CA TYR A 341 -23.07 32.57 15.02
C TYR A 341 -23.39 32.41 13.52
N ASP A 342 -22.60 31.59 12.83
CA ASP A 342 -22.70 31.31 11.40
C ASP A 342 -22.44 29.81 11.15
N ALA A 343 -23.37 29.15 10.47
CA ALA A 343 -23.33 27.70 10.27
C ALA A 343 -22.19 27.28 9.31
N GLY A 344 -21.88 28.08 8.30
CA GLY A 344 -20.81 27.80 7.35
C GLY A 344 -19.44 27.83 8.02
N LEU A 345 -19.19 28.82 8.89
CA LEU A 345 -17.95 28.90 9.66
C LEU A 345 -17.77 27.71 10.61
N GLN A 346 -18.86 27.18 11.19
CA GLN A 346 -18.82 25.94 11.96
C GLN A 346 -18.41 24.74 11.08
N SER A 347 -18.95 24.61 9.87
CA SER A 347 -18.59 23.53 8.95
C SER A 347 -17.12 23.58 8.52
N ILE A 348 -16.60 24.76 8.19
CA ILE A 348 -15.18 24.93 7.81
C ILE A 348 -14.26 24.54 8.98
N SER A 349 -14.61 24.92 10.21
CA SER A 349 -13.80 24.62 11.40
C SER A 349 -13.65 23.11 11.69
N GLY A 350 -14.55 22.28 11.15
CA GLY A 350 -14.55 20.82 11.32
C GLY A 350 -13.77 20.05 10.25
N LEU A 351 -13.20 20.71 9.24
CA LEU A 351 -12.49 20.04 8.14
C LEU A 351 -11.06 19.65 8.54
N THR A 352 -10.66 18.43 8.16
CA THR A 352 -9.25 18.02 8.24
C THR A 352 -8.47 18.63 7.08
N THR A 353 -7.60 19.60 7.38
CA THR A 353 -6.71 20.22 6.40
C THR A 353 -5.46 19.35 6.19
N ALA A 354 -5.00 19.25 4.94
CA ALA A 354 -3.78 18.54 4.58
C ALA A 354 -3.13 19.21 3.36
N ALA A 355 -1.85 18.91 3.10
CA ALA A 355 -1.15 19.41 1.93
C ALA A 355 -1.86 19.00 0.62
N ASN A 356 -1.79 19.87 -0.39
CA ASN A 356 -2.34 19.64 -1.73
C ASN A 356 -3.87 19.48 -1.79
N LYS A 357 -4.63 19.99 -0.82
CA LYS A 357 -6.09 19.97 -0.83
C LYS A 357 -6.68 21.38 -0.92
N MET A 358 -7.85 21.50 -1.54
CA MET A 358 -8.65 22.73 -1.60
C MET A 358 -10.00 22.53 -0.90
N ILE A 359 -10.45 23.55 -0.17
CA ILE A 359 -11.81 23.58 0.40
C ILE A 359 -12.80 23.99 -0.69
N TYR A 360 -13.90 23.26 -0.80
CA TYR A 360 -15.01 23.58 -1.72
C TYR A 360 -16.36 23.32 -1.05
N THR A 361 -17.42 23.91 -1.58
CA THR A 361 -18.79 23.73 -1.07
C THR A 361 -19.45 22.52 -1.73
N THR A 362 -20.09 21.68 -0.92
CA THR A 362 -20.90 20.54 -1.40
C THR A 362 -22.40 20.77 -1.19
N GLY A 363 -22.77 21.80 -0.43
CA GLY A 363 -24.12 22.27 -0.19
C GLY A 363 -24.12 23.62 0.54
N SER A 364 -25.31 24.15 0.87
CA SER A 364 -25.41 25.36 1.72
C SER A 364 -24.76 25.08 3.07
N ASP A 365 -23.88 25.97 3.52
CA ASP A 365 -23.14 25.86 4.79
C ASP A 365 -22.42 24.51 5.01
N THR A 366 -22.11 23.78 3.94
CA THR A 366 -21.44 22.48 3.98
C THR A 366 -20.20 22.50 3.10
N TYR A 367 -19.05 22.41 3.75
CA TYR A 367 -17.75 22.44 3.10
C TYR A 367 -17.10 21.06 3.15
N ALA A 368 -16.25 20.77 2.16
CA ALA A 368 -15.45 19.55 2.07
C ALA A 368 -14.06 19.89 1.50
N VAL A 369 -13.13 18.93 1.56
CA VAL A 369 -11.81 19.04 0.93
C VAL A 369 -11.69 18.11 -0.26
N THR A 370 -11.06 18.58 -1.34
CA THR A 370 -10.69 17.76 -2.51
C THR A 370 -9.19 17.86 -2.77
N ASP A 371 -8.60 16.81 -3.37
CA ASP A 371 -7.21 16.80 -3.78
C ASP A 371 -6.97 17.65 -5.04
N LEU A 372 -5.84 18.37 -5.06
CA LEU A 372 -5.29 19.06 -6.22
C LEU A 372 -4.05 18.33 -6.72
N THR A 373 -4.00 18.06 -8.03
CA THR A 373 -2.79 17.54 -8.68
C THR A 373 -1.69 18.61 -8.71
N ALA A 374 -0.44 18.18 -8.92
CA ALA A 374 0.67 19.11 -9.10
C ALA A 374 0.43 20.07 -10.27
N PHE A 375 -0.12 19.56 -11.38
CA PHE A 375 -0.48 20.37 -12.55
C PHE A 375 -1.63 21.35 -12.28
N ALA A 376 -2.68 20.94 -11.56
CA ALA A 376 -3.78 21.87 -11.24
C ALA A 376 -3.28 23.07 -10.40
N ARG A 377 -2.29 22.86 -9.53
CA ARG A 377 -1.68 23.95 -8.76
C ARG A 377 -0.85 24.90 -9.62
N THR A 378 -0.27 24.47 -10.75
CA THR A 378 0.44 25.40 -11.65
C THR A 378 -0.53 26.35 -12.32
N ILE A 379 -1.76 25.92 -12.62
CA ILE A 379 -2.79 26.79 -13.20
C ILE A 379 -3.38 27.75 -12.16
N LEU A 380 -3.58 27.29 -10.92
CA LEU A 380 -4.20 28.10 -9.86
C LEU A 380 -3.27 29.16 -9.25
N ASP A 381 -1.94 29.01 -9.43
CA ASP A 381 -0.92 30.00 -9.00
C ASP A 381 -0.78 31.18 -9.98
N ASP A 382 -1.27 31.02 -11.21
CA ASP A 382 -1.08 32.00 -12.27
C ASP A 382 -1.92 33.27 -12.03
N SER A 383 -1.24 34.41 -11.92
CA SER A 383 -1.85 35.70 -11.55
C SER A 383 -2.70 36.38 -12.64
N ASP A 384 -2.55 35.98 -13.90
CA ASP A 384 -3.34 36.51 -15.00
C ASP A 384 -3.57 35.49 -16.14
N ALA A 385 -4.50 35.82 -17.03
CA ALA A 385 -4.83 34.97 -18.16
C ALA A 385 -3.64 34.76 -19.13
N ALA A 386 -2.66 35.67 -19.18
CA ALA A 386 -1.47 35.50 -20.03
C ALA A 386 -0.52 34.45 -19.44
N THR A 387 -0.38 34.44 -18.13
CA THR A 387 0.39 33.47 -17.36
C THR A 387 -0.26 32.09 -17.47
N VAL A 388 -1.59 31.98 -17.29
CA VAL A 388 -2.36 30.73 -17.53
C VAL A 388 -2.16 30.21 -18.96
N ARG A 389 -2.24 31.08 -19.98
CA ARG A 389 -1.99 30.67 -21.37
C ARG A 389 -0.57 30.19 -21.60
N THR A 390 0.41 30.77 -20.91
CA THR A 390 1.81 30.34 -20.97
C THR A 390 1.97 28.96 -20.34
N THR A 391 1.40 28.74 -19.15
CA THR A 391 1.38 27.45 -18.45
C THR A 391 0.68 26.35 -19.26
N LEU A 392 -0.34 26.69 -20.05
CA LEU A 392 -1.02 25.77 -20.98
C LEU A 392 -0.36 25.64 -22.36
N GLY A 393 0.69 26.42 -22.67
CA GLY A 393 1.36 26.42 -23.98
C GLY A 393 0.53 27.00 -25.13
N LEU A 394 -0.43 27.90 -24.84
CA LEU A 394 -1.38 28.46 -25.81
C LEU A 394 -0.88 29.77 -26.48
N ASP A 395 0.15 30.40 -25.93
CA ASP A 395 0.81 31.62 -26.47
C ASP A 395 -0.18 32.68 -27.02
N SER A 396 0.15 33.35 -28.12
CA SER A 396 -0.65 34.43 -28.73
C SER A 396 -1.93 33.96 -29.42
N ALA A 397 -2.11 32.64 -29.60
CA ALA A 397 -3.29 32.08 -30.26
C ALA A 397 -4.57 32.24 -29.42
N ALA A 398 -4.42 32.32 -28.10
CA ALA A 398 -5.55 32.41 -27.16
C ALA A 398 -5.91 33.86 -26.73
N THR A 399 -5.29 34.88 -27.31
CA THR A 399 -5.65 36.30 -27.09
C THR A 399 -6.30 36.97 -28.30
N THR A 400 -6.31 36.32 -29.46
CA THR A 400 -6.91 36.86 -30.68
C THR A 400 -8.43 36.65 -30.65
N PRO A 401 -9.27 37.67 -30.91
CA PRO A 401 -10.71 37.47 -31.06
C PRO A 401 -11.01 36.41 -32.12
N SER A 402 -12.04 35.59 -31.91
CA SER A 402 -12.39 34.52 -32.86
C SER A 402 -12.82 35.04 -34.24
N SER A 403 -13.23 36.31 -34.32
CA SER A 403 -13.48 37.06 -35.56
C SER A 403 -12.21 37.53 -36.26
N ASP A 404 -11.08 37.62 -35.54
CA ASP A 404 -9.84 38.27 -35.97
C ASP A 404 -8.74 37.25 -36.32
N TYR A 405 -9.06 35.96 -36.29
CA TYR A 405 -8.20 34.92 -36.84
C TYR A 405 -7.83 35.20 -38.30
N ALA A 406 -8.59 36.02 -39.04
CA ALA A 406 -8.23 36.45 -40.39
C ALA A 406 -7.09 37.50 -40.47
N THR A 407 -6.76 38.23 -39.39
CA THR A 407 -5.87 39.42 -39.55
C THR A 407 -4.85 39.68 -38.45
N ALA A 408 -4.85 39.01 -37.29
CA ALA A 408 -3.93 39.43 -36.20
C ALA A 408 -3.04 38.34 -35.55
N ALA A 409 -3.12 37.06 -35.94
CA ALA A 409 -2.21 36.06 -35.35
C ALA A 409 -1.92 34.84 -36.22
N GLN A 410 -2.05 34.93 -37.54
CA GLN A 410 -1.55 33.86 -38.38
C GLN A 410 -0.12 34.21 -38.82
N GLY A 411 0.86 33.45 -38.33
CA GLY A 411 2.25 33.56 -38.78
C GLY A 411 2.36 33.44 -40.31
N SER A 412 3.56 33.70 -40.85
CA SER A 412 3.88 33.93 -42.27
C SER A 412 3.30 32.97 -43.34
N LYS A 413 2.63 31.89 -42.96
CA LYS A 413 1.89 30.99 -43.86
C LYS A 413 0.51 31.51 -44.30
N ALA A 414 -0.14 32.45 -43.61
CA ALA A 414 -1.51 32.87 -43.94
C ALA A 414 -1.66 34.17 -44.74
N ASP A 415 -0.61 34.99 -44.82
CA ASP A 415 -0.59 36.27 -45.56
C ASP A 415 -0.67 36.11 -47.10
N SER A 416 -0.94 34.89 -47.57
CA SER A 416 -1.09 34.51 -48.97
C SER A 416 -2.52 34.12 -49.37
N ALA A 417 -3.52 34.30 -48.48
CA ALA A 417 -4.92 33.93 -48.74
C ALA A 417 -5.77 35.15 -49.17
N THR A 418 -6.32 35.11 -50.39
CA THR A 418 -7.24 36.11 -50.98
C THR A 418 -8.68 35.92 -50.49
N GLN A 419 -9.42 37.02 -50.21
CA GLN A 419 -10.81 36.93 -49.71
C GLN A 419 -11.88 37.00 -50.83
N PRO A 420 -13.04 36.33 -50.69
CA PRO A 420 -14.00 36.10 -51.80
C PRO A 420 -14.69 37.31 -52.42
N GLY A 421 -14.71 38.47 -51.75
CA GLY A 421 -15.42 39.67 -52.22
C GLY A 421 -14.70 40.48 -53.30
N ASP A 422 -13.37 40.37 -53.39
CA ASP A 422 -12.53 41.21 -54.26
C ASP A 422 -12.26 40.59 -55.66
N ALA A 423 -12.87 39.44 -55.96
CA ALA A 423 -12.63 38.69 -57.19
C ALA A 423 -13.44 39.21 -58.41
N ALA A 424 -14.55 39.93 -58.22
CA ALA A 424 -15.50 40.18 -59.32
C ALA A 424 -15.13 41.40 -60.21
N THR A 425 -14.36 42.37 -59.73
CA THR A 425 -13.97 43.57 -60.52
C THR A 425 -12.60 43.47 -61.17
N THR A 426 -11.81 42.45 -60.81
CA THR A 426 -10.45 42.20 -61.30
C THR A 426 -10.40 41.17 -62.43
N LEU A 427 -11.54 40.57 -62.81
CA LEU A 427 -11.66 39.51 -63.82
C LEU A 427 -12.52 39.93 -65.04
N ASN A 428 -12.15 41.01 -65.76
CA ASN A 428 -12.78 41.42 -67.04
C ASN A 428 -11.83 41.31 -68.24
N VAL A 429 -12.36 40.99 -69.43
CA VAL A 429 -11.59 40.89 -70.69
C VAL A 429 -11.70 42.15 -71.57
N SER A 430 -10.64 42.46 -72.31
CA SER A 430 -10.47 43.65 -73.15
C SER A 430 -11.05 43.50 -74.55
N ALA A 431 -11.24 42.27 -75.05
CA ALA A 431 -11.86 41.98 -76.35
C ALA A 431 -12.51 40.58 -76.39
N THR A 432 -13.31 40.31 -77.42
CA THR A 432 -14.11 39.07 -77.54
C THR A 432 -13.28 37.82 -77.84
N ASP A 433 -12.02 37.97 -78.25
CA ASP A 433 -11.09 36.87 -78.51
C ASP A 433 -10.08 36.67 -77.37
N LYS A 434 -10.38 37.25 -76.21
CA LYS A 434 -9.53 37.18 -75.02
C LYS A 434 -10.09 36.22 -73.98
N LEU A 435 -9.19 35.54 -73.27
CA LEU A 435 -9.49 34.70 -72.12
C LEU A 435 -8.54 35.07 -70.98
N LEU A 436 -9.09 35.37 -69.81
CA LEU A 436 -8.27 35.53 -68.60
C LEU A 436 -7.79 34.16 -68.14
N GLY A 437 -6.49 33.99 -68.08
CA GLY A 437 -5.86 32.73 -67.75
C GLY A 437 -4.36 32.91 -67.69
N ARG A 438 -3.58 31.90 -68.08
CA ARG A 438 -2.15 32.09 -68.30
C ARG A 438 -1.69 31.19 -69.43
N SER A 439 -1.12 31.77 -70.48
CA SER A 439 -0.59 31.02 -71.62
C SER A 439 0.92 30.77 -71.47
N THR A 440 1.62 31.61 -70.70
CA THR A 440 3.05 31.41 -70.44
C THR A 440 3.25 30.27 -69.43
N ALA A 441 4.07 29.29 -69.79
CA ALA A 441 4.42 28.17 -68.91
C ALA A 441 5.11 28.66 -67.62
N GLY A 442 4.72 28.15 -66.45
CA GLY A 442 5.27 28.54 -65.14
C GLY A 442 4.19 28.65 -64.07
N ALA A 443 4.42 29.39 -62.99
CA ALA A 443 3.38 29.99 -62.14
C ALA A 443 3.55 31.52 -62.21
N GLY A 444 2.46 32.29 -62.17
CA GLY A 444 2.54 33.74 -62.34
C GLY A 444 1.18 34.39 -62.37
N SER A 445 1.16 35.72 -62.49
CA SER A 445 -0.08 36.52 -62.55
C SER A 445 -0.96 36.10 -63.72
N VAL A 446 -2.28 36.24 -63.55
CA VAL A 446 -3.25 36.03 -64.62
C VAL A 446 -2.91 36.96 -65.79
N GLU A 447 -2.78 36.37 -66.96
CA GLU A 447 -2.61 37.00 -68.27
C GLU A 447 -3.96 37.08 -68.98
N GLU A 448 -4.03 37.99 -69.93
CA GLU A 448 -5.11 38.01 -70.90
C GLU A 448 -4.63 37.37 -72.21
N ILE A 449 -5.07 36.14 -72.45
CA ILE A 449 -4.63 35.32 -73.57
C ILE A 449 -5.43 35.68 -74.81
N THR A 450 -4.74 35.90 -75.93
CA THR A 450 -5.41 36.06 -77.24
C THR A 450 -5.58 34.70 -77.89
N LEU A 451 -6.82 34.34 -78.19
CA LEU A 451 -7.13 33.06 -78.83
C LEU A 451 -7.15 33.21 -80.35
N THR A 452 -6.56 32.24 -81.06
CA THR A 452 -6.71 32.14 -82.52
C THR A 452 -8.11 31.66 -82.90
N SER A 453 -8.49 31.77 -84.17
CA SER A 453 -9.77 31.23 -84.65
C SER A 453 -9.91 29.73 -84.40
N ALA A 454 -8.85 28.94 -84.58
CA ALA A 454 -8.86 27.50 -84.29
C ALA A 454 -9.00 27.21 -82.79
N GLY A 455 -8.35 28.01 -81.93
CA GLY A 455 -8.52 27.90 -80.48
C GLY A 455 -9.95 28.21 -80.05
N ARG A 456 -10.57 29.25 -80.61
CA ARG A 456 -11.97 29.59 -80.33
C ARG A 456 -12.93 28.51 -80.85
N ALA A 457 -12.67 27.94 -82.02
CA ALA A 457 -13.46 26.86 -82.62
C ALA A 457 -13.40 25.53 -81.85
N LEU A 458 -12.43 25.35 -80.94
CA LEU A 458 -12.40 24.19 -80.03
C LEU A 458 -13.08 24.48 -78.69
N LEU A 459 -13.17 25.76 -78.33
CA LEU A 459 -13.73 26.23 -77.06
C LEU A 459 -15.24 26.52 -77.16
N ASP A 460 -15.77 26.76 -78.37
CA ASP A 460 -17.21 26.89 -78.62
C ASP A 460 -17.91 25.55 -78.90
N ASP A 461 -17.14 24.51 -79.25
CA ASP A 461 -17.64 23.16 -79.46
C ASP A 461 -18.36 22.63 -78.20
N ALA A 462 -19.62 22.23 -78.37
CA ALA A 462 -20.51 21.89 -77.27
C ALA A 462 -20.17 20.57 -76.55
N ASP A 463 -19.40 19.69 -77.19
CA ASP A 463 -19.01 18.39 -76.62
C ASP A 463 -17.70 17.84 -77.19
N ALA A 464 -17.20 16.78 -76.55
CA ALA A 464 -15.94 16.14 -76.93
C ALA A 464 -15.99 15.47 -78.32
N ALA A 465 -17.19 15.12 -78.84
CA ALA A 465 -17.30 14.55 -80.18
C ALA A 465 -17.14 15.63 -81.26
N ALA A 466 -17.71 16.82 -81.02
CA ALA A 466 -17.48 18.01 -81.84
C ALA A 466 -15.98 18.38 -81.85
N GLN A 467 -15.33 18.44 -80.68
CA GLN A 467 -13.90 18.73 -80.58
C GLN A 467 -13.02 17.71 -81.32
N ARG A 468 -13.30 16.40 -81.20
CA ARG A 468 -12.57 15.35 -81.94
C ARG A 468 -12.80 15.45 -83.45
N THR A 469 -13.96 15.94 -83.88
CA THR A 469 -14.27 16.21 -85.29
C THR A 469 -13.46 17.41 -85.79
N THR A 470 -13.45 18.52 -85.03
CA THR A 470 -12.65 19.71 -85.31
C THR A 470 -11.14 19.40 -85.39
N LEU A 471 -10.65 18.41 -84.63
CA LEU A 471 -9.25 17.94 -84.65
C LEU A 471 -8.96 16.83 -85.69
N GLY A 472 -9.97 16.20 -86.29
CA GLY A 472 -9.79 15.13 -87.28
C GLY A 472 -9.35 13.75 -86.75
N LEU A 473 -9.60 13.43 -85.47
CA LEU A 473 -9.01 12.23 -84.81
C LEU A 473 -9.79 10.91 -85.01
N GLY A 474 -10.88 10.93 -85.79
CA GLY A 474 -11.65 9.73 -86.15
C GLY A 474 -12.23 8.96 -84.95
N THR A 475 -12.53 7.67 -85.13
CA THR A 475 -13.13 6.80 -84.10
C THR A 475 -12.10 6.15 -83.17
N ALA A 476 -10.82 6.12 -83.52
CA ALA A 476 -9.75 5.56 -82.69
C ALA A 476 -9.61 6.29 -81.34
N ALA A 477 -9.88 7.59 -81.32
CA ALA A 477 -9.90 8.41 -80.11
C ALA A 477 -11.13 8.17 -79.20
N THR A 478 -11.98 7.19 -79.52
CA THR A 478 -13.12 6.78 -78.67
C THR A 478 -12.94 5.42 -77.99
N SER A 479 -11.98 4.61 -78.46
CA SER A 479 -11.51 3.43 -77.73
C SER A 479 -10.71 3.86 -76.52
N ALA A 480 -10.81 3.14 -75.41
CA ALA A 480 -10.01 3.46 -74.24
C ALA A 480 -8.54 3.25 -74.59
N SER A 481 -7.64 4.10 -74.10
CA SER A 481 -6.20 3.89 -74.28
C SER A 481 -5.71 2.57 -73.68
N GLY A 482 -6.47 1.97 -72.76
CA GLY A 482 -6.24 0.64 -72.20
C GLY A 482 -6.73 -0.53 -73.07
N ASP A 483 -7.53 -0.26 -74.11
CA ASP A 483 -7.88 -1.26 -75.12
C ASP A 483 -6.70 -1.51 -76.09
N PHE A 484 -5.71 -0.62 -76.05
CA PHE A 484 -4.45 -0.77 -76.78
C PHE A 484 -3.37 -1.23 -75.81
N GLU A 485 -2.85 -2.44 -76.01
CA GLU A 485 -1.79 -2.98 -75.17
C GLU A 485 -0.46 -2.24 -75.39
N THR A 486 0.23 -1.94 -74.29
CA THR A 486 1.56 -1.33 -74.35
C THR A 486 2.57 -2.37 -74.84
N ALA A 487 3.45 -1.98 -75.76
CA ALA A 487 4.49 -2.87 -76.26
C ALA A 487 5.37 -3.40 -75.11
N GLY A 488 5.30 -4.71 -74.85
CA GLY A 488 6.10 -5.39 -73.82
C GLY A 488 5.32 -6.02 -72.65
N SER A 489 4.00 -5.86 -72.55
CA SER A 489 3.18 -6.44 -71.46
C SER A 489 2.61 -7.84 -71.79
N VAL A 490 3.44 -8.89 -71.71
CA VAL A 490 2.94 -10.29 -71.81
C VAL A 490 2.34 -10.78 -70.48
N SER A 491 2.79 -10.22 -69.34
CA SER A 491 2.40 -10.66 -67.99
C SER A 491 1.00 -10.21 -67.54
N THR A 492 0.32 -9.31 -68.27
CA THR A 492 -1.02 -8.80 -67.91
C THR A 492 -2.10 -9.16 -68.91
N HIS A 493 -1.81 -10.09 -69.83
CA HIS A 493 -2.69 -10.41 -70.93
C HIS A 493 -3.99 -11.09 -70.42
N ALA A 494 -5.15 -10.54 -70.77
CA ALA A 494 -6.48 -11.10 -70.42
C ALA A 494 -6.69 -12.54 -70.90
N ALA A 495 -5.81 -13.04 -71.76
CA ALA A 495 -5.88 -14.38 -72.31
C ALA A 495 -5.13 -15.44 -71.50
N LEU A 496 -4.48 -15.06 -70.38
CA LEU A 496 -4.06 -15.98 -69.31
C LEU A 496 -5.26 -16.37 -68.41
N THR A 497 -6.28 -15.51 -68.30
CA THR A 497 -7.41 -15.68 -67.36
C THR A 497 -8.73 -16.08 -68.01
N SER A 498 -8.84 -16.06 -69.34
CA SER A 498 -10.09 -16.34 -70.09
C SER A 498 -10.12 -17.71 -70.82
N SER A 499 -9.17 -18.62 -70.56
CA SER A 499 -9.04 -19.93 -71.25
C SER A 499 -8.85 -19.87 -72.77
N VAL A 500 -8.71 -18.68 -73.36
CA VAL A 500 -8.58 -18.47 -74.81
C VAL A 500 -7.33 -19.15 -75.39
N HIS A 501 -6.31 -19.45 -74.57
CA HIS A 501 -5.08 -20.15 -74.97
C HIS A 501 -4.87 -21.54 -74.34
N GLY A 502 -5.84 -22.11 -73.61
CA GLY A 502 -5.76 -23.48 -73.07
C GLY A 502 -4.82 -23.70 -71.86
N ILE A 503 -4.29 -22.65 -71.25
CA ILE A 503 -3.54 -22.70 -69.99
C ILE A 503 -4.55 -22.76 -68.83
N SER A 504 -4.30 -23.62 -67.83
CA SER A 504 -5.16 -23.71 -66.64
C SER A 504 -5.04 -22.46 -65.76
N SER A 505 -6.05 -22.21 -64.94
CA SER A 505 -6.04 -21.08 -64.00
C SER A 505 -4.83 -21.10 -63.05
N PHE A 506 -4.34 -22.28 -62.66
CA PHE A 506 -3.13 -22.41 -61.86
C PHE A 506 -1.84 -22.26 -62.69
N GLY A 507 -1.79 -22.83 -63.90
CA GLY A 507 -0.62 -22.66 -64.78
C GLY A 507 -0.39 -21.21 -65.20
N ALA A 508 -1.49 -20.44 -65.35
CA ALA A 508 -1.48 -19.02 -65.66
C ALA A 508 -0.75 -18.17 -64.60
N THR A 509 -0.69 -18.62 -63.34
CA THR A 509 -0.03 -17.86 -62.27
C THR A 509 1.47 -18.09 -62.20
N LEU A 510 2.05 -18.98 -63.02
CA LEU A 510 3.49 -19.26 -63.05
C LEU A 510 4.17 -18.72 -64.32
N VAL A 511 3.39 -18.42 -65.36
CA VAL A 511 3.92 -17.98 -66.67
C VAL A 511 4.22 -16.48 -66.73
N ASP A 512 3.71 -15.71 -65.78
CA ASP A 512 4.07 -14.31 -65.53
C ASP A 512 5.27 -14.17 -64.58
N ASP A 513 5.71 -15.25 -63.94
CA ASP A 513 6.82 -15.23 -62.98
C ASP A 513 8.18 -15.08 -63.67
N ALA A 514 8.83 -13.95 -63.42
CA ALA A 514 10.08 -13.59 -64.07
C ALA A 514 11.27 -14.52 -63.75
N ASN A 515 11.25 -15.26 -62.64
CA ASN A 515 12.31 -16.17 -62.23
C ASN A 515 11.87 -17.17 -61.14
N ALA A 516 12.75 -18.13 -60.81
CA ALA A 516 12.46 -19.21 -59.87
C ALA A 516 12.16 -18.75 -58.42
N SER A 517 12.62 -17.57 -58.00
CA SER A 517 12.28 -17.03 -56.68
C SER A 517 10.82 -16.60 -56.63
N THR A 518 10.35 -15.93 -57.68
CA THR A 518 8.95 -15.51 -57.79
C THR A 518 8.03 -16.72 -57.86
N ALA A 519 8.38 -17.73 -58.66
CA ALA A 519 7.62 -18.97 -58.76
C ALA A 519 7.47 -19.73 -57.42
N ARG A 520 8.52 -19.78 -56.58
CA ARG A 520 8.41 -20.40 -55.25
C ARG A 520 7.46 -19.65 -54.32
N THR A 521 7.46 -18.32 -54.39
CA THR A 521 6.50 -17.47 -53.67
C THR A 521 5.07 -17.71 -54.17
N THR A 522 4.85 -17.79 -55.49
CA THR A 522 3.55 -18.11 -56.10
C THR A 522 3.02 -19.47 -55.65
N LEU A 523 3.90 -20.48 -55.53
CA LEU A 523 3.56 -21.79 -54.99
C LEU A 523 3.36 -21.82 -53.47
N GLY A 524 3.54 -20.70 -52.77
CA GLY A 524 3.40 -20.60 -51.32
C GLY A 524 4.53 -21.27 -50.53
N LEU A 525 5.68 -21.51 -51.17
CA LEU A 525 6.81 -22.17 -50.53
C LEU A 525 7.65 -21.14 -49.76
N GLY A 526 7.88 -21.38 -48.46
CA GLY A 526 8.62 -20.46 -47.58
C GLY A 526 10.14 -20.51 -47.76
N THR A 527 10.87 -19.68 -47.01
CA THR A 527 12.35 -19.53 -47.08
C THR A 527 13.11 -20.83 -46.78
N ILE A 528 12.51 -21.76 -46.03
CA ILE A 528 13.01 -23.13 -45.83
C ILE A 528 13.29 -23.85 -47.15
N SER A 529 12.50 -23.59 -48.21
CA SER A 529 12.66 -24.21 -49.53
C SER A 529 13.95 -23.82 -50.27
N THR A 530 14.76 -22.93 -49.67
CA THR A 530 16.05 -22.46 -50.21
C THR A 530 17.24 -22.78 -49.32
N GLN A 531 17.03 -23.31 -48.10
CA GLN A 531 18.10 -23.66 -47.17
C GLN A 531 18.63 -25.07 -47.42
N ALA A 532 19.90 -25.32 -47.05
CA ALA A 532 20.47 -26.65 -47.08
C ALA A 532 19.88 -27.50 -45.95
N SER A 533 19.60 -28.78 -46.21
CA SER A 533 18.90 -29.66 -45.27
C SER A 533 19.64 -29.92 -43.96
N ASP A 534 20.96 -29.75 -43.94
CA ASP A 534 21.86 -29.94 -42.79
C ASP A 534 22.23 -28.62 -42.10
N SER A 535 21.76 -27.48 -42.61
CA SER A 535 22.09 -26.16 -42.09
C SER A 535 20.87 -25.24 -42.18
N VAL A 536 19.85 -25.57 -41.39
CA VAL A 536 18.59 -24.84 -41.33
C VAL A 536 18.62 -23.84 -40.19
N SER A 537 18.61 -22.56 -40.53
CA SER A 537 18.48 -21.46 -39.58
C SER A 537 17.02 -21.13 -39.34
N ILE A 538 16.59 -21.18 -38.07
CA ILE A 538 15.22 -20.93 -37.63
C ILE A 538 15.25 -19.64 -36.80
N THR A 539 14.88 -18.53 -37.42
CA THR A 539 14.91 -17.20 -36.81
C THR A 539 13.51 -16.67 -36.46
N GLY A 540 12.46 -17.43 -36.79
CA GLY A 540 11.07 -17.09 -36.51
C GLY A 540 10.12 -18.25 -36.77
N GLY A 541 8.89 -18.13 -36.26
CA GLY A 541 7.91 -19.23 -36.16
C GLY A 541 7.91 -19.89 -34.78
N SER A 542 7.00 -20.83 -34.57
CA SER A 542 6.93 -21.62 -33.33
C SER A 542 7.54 -22.99 -33.58
N VAL A 543 8.46 -23.42 -32.71
CA VAL A 543 9.00 -24.78 -32.72
C VAL A 543 8.26 -25.56 -31.64
N THR A 544 7.19 -26.24 -32.04
CA THR A 544 6.28 -27.01 -31.18
C THR A 544 6.26 -28.47 -31.63
N GLY A 545 5.88 -29.39 -30.72
CA GLY A 545 5.79 -30.83 -31.03
C GLY A 545 7.13 -31.56 -31.19
N ILE A 546 8.25 -30.95 -30.81
CA ILE A 546 9.56 -31.61 -30.71
C ILE A 546 9.75 -32.25 -29.33
N THR A 547 10.62 -33.27 -29.23
CA THR A 547 11.17 -33.68 -27.94
C THR A 547 12.04 -32.55 -27.39
N ASP A 548 11.92 -32.25 -26.09
CA ASP A 548 12.65 -31.14 -25.46
C ASP A 548 14.14 -31.17 -25.76
N LEU A 549 14.66 -30.02 -26.21
CA LEU A 549 16.07 -29.88 -26.53
C LEU A 549 16.91 -30.02 -25.26
N ALA A 550 17.80 -31.00 -25.24
CA ALA A 550 18.61 -31.35 -24.08
C ALA A 550 19.53 -30.18 -23.66
N ILE A 551 19.89 -30.15 -22.38
CA ILE A 551 20.77 -29.10 -21.82
C ILE A 551 22.14 -29.07 -22.52
N ALA A 552 22.65 -30.24 -22.91
CA ALA A 552 23.91 -30.38 -23.63
C ALA A 552 23.91 -29.74 -25.03
N ASP A 553 22.72 -29.57 -25.63
CA ASP A 553 22.52 -28.95 -26.94
C ASP A 553 22.08 -27.48 -26.82
N GLY A 554 22.24 -26.89 -25.62
CA GLY A 554 21.95 -25.48 -25.34
C GLY A 554 20.49 -25.17 -24.98
N GLY A 555 19.65 -26.19 -24.78
CA GLY A 555 18.28 -26.06 -24.31
C GLY A 555 18.14 -26.10 -22.78
N THR A 556 16.90 -26.17 -22.28
CA THR A 556 16.60 -26.35 -20.85
C THR A 556 16.15 -27.78 -20.52
N GLY A 557 16.03 -28.65 -21.53
CA GLY A 557 15.53 -30.02 -21.41
C GLY A 557 14.09 -30.11 -20.89
N ALA A 558 13.29 -29.05 -21.07
CA ALA A 558 11.99 -28.93 -20.43
C ALA A 558 11.01 -28.06 -21.22
N SER A 559 9.77 -28.52 -21.43
CA SER A 559 8.74 -27.74 -22.14
C SER A 559 7.86 -26.85 -21.24
N SER A 560 8.19 -26.67 -19.94
CA SER A 560 7.49 -25.74 -19.02
C SER A 560 8.47 -24.84 -18.28
N VAL A 561 8.05 -23.60 -18.05
CA VAL A 561 8.85 -22.58 -17.35
C VAL A 561 9.24 -23.03 -15.93
N SER A 562 8.41 -23.83 -15.25
CA SER A 562 8.73 -24.34 -13.90
C SER A 562 9.79 -25.43 -13.92
N VAL A 563 9.77 -26.34 -14.90
CA VAL A 563 10.76 -27.42 -15.02
C VAL A 563 12.07 -26.86 -15.60
N ALA A 564 11.99 -25.90 -16.53
CA ALA A 564 13.15 -25.16 -17.01
C ALA A 564 13.88 -24.44 -15.87
N ARG A 565 13.15 -23.79 -14.94
CA ARG A 565 13.77 -23.18 -13.74
C ARG A 565 14.37 -24.21 -12.79
N SER A 566 13.74 -25.37 -12.62
CA SER A 566 14.29 -26.45 -11.79
C SER A 566 15.51 -27.15 -12.37
N ASN A 567 15.65 -27.16 -13.71
CA ASN A 567 16.81 -27.70 -14.40
C ASN A 567 17.98 -26.69 -14.43
N LEU A 568 17.70 -25.38 -14.34
CA LEU A 568 18.68 -24.30 -14.40
C LEU A 568 19.10 -23.72 -13.05
N LEU A 569 18.34 -23.98 -11.97
CA LEU A 569 18.63 -23.46 -10.64
C LEU A 569 18.85 -24.58 -9.61
N PRO A 570 19.65 -24.33 -8.56
CA PRO A 570 19.90 -25.32 -7.52
C PRO A 570 18.61 -25.70 -6.79
N ASN A 571 18.53 -26.98 -6.41
CA ASN A 571 17.32 -27.61 -5.86
C ASN A 571 16.65 -26.79 -4.75
N TYR A 572 15.36 -26.48 -4.94
CA TYR A 572 14.57 -25.65 -4.04
C TYR A 572 14.07 -26.36 -2.78
N SER A 573 14.02 -27.70 -2.81
CA SER A 573 13.47 -28.48 -1.70
C SER A 573 14.37 -28.36 -0.46
N GLY A 574 13.83 -27.79 0.62
CA GLY A 574 14.56 -27.57 1.87
C GLY A 574 15.18 -26.17 2.03
N ASN A 575 14.90 -25.24 1.12
CA ASN A 575 15.49 -23.89 1.10
C ASN A 575 14.46 -22.74 1.24
N GLY A 576 13.29 -23.00 1.84
CA GLY A 576 12.36 -21.92 2.18
C GLY A 576 13.05 -20.87 3.07
N SER A 577 13.02 -19.60 2.64
CA SER A 577 13.63 -18.46 3.34
C SER A 577 15.15 -18.37 3.29
N LYS A 578 15.77 -19.12 2.38
CA LYS A 578 17.12 -18.82 1.91
C LYS A 578 17.04 -17.90 0.69
N VAL A 579 18.11 -17.16 0.44
CA VAL A 579 18.25 -16.32 -0.75
C VAL A 579 19.28 -16.95 -1.69
N LEU A 580 19.08 -16.76 -2.98
CA LEU A 580 20.09 -17.13 -3.97
C LEU A 580 21.20 -16.10 -3.94
N ALA A 581 22.44 -16.56 -3.77
CA ALA A 581 23.63 -15.74 -3.91
C ALA A 581 24.64 -16.44 -4.82
N LEU A 582 25.56 -15.68 -5.39
CA LEU A 582 26.68 -16.24 -6.13
C LEU A 582 27.61 -16.99 -5.18
N ASN A 583 28.08 -18.15 -5.60
CA ASN A 583 29.09 -18.88 -4.86
C ASN A 583 30.39 -18.05 -4.75
N SER A 584 31.25 -18.39 -3.79
CA SER A 584 32.50 -17.65 -3.49
C SER A 584 33.47 -17.47 -4.69
N GLY A 585 33.26 -18.17 -5.81
CA GLY A 585 34.05 -18.07 -7.05
C GLY A 585 33.34 -17.33 -8.20
N GLY A 586 32.09 -16.90 -8.04
CA GLY A 586 31.31 -16.21 -9.06
C GLY A 586 31.01 -17.05 -10.30
N THR A 587 31.08 -18.38 -10.19
CA THR A 587 30.88 -19.30 -11.32
C THR A 587 29.48 -19.91 -11.35
N ASP A 588 28.75 -19.87 -10.24
CA ASP A 588 27.40 -20.42 -10.12
C ASP A 588 26.60 -19.77 -8.97
N VAL A 589 25.32 -20.10 -8.85
CA VAL A 589 24.38 -19.62 -7.81
C VAL A 589 24.05 -20.71 -6.80
N GLU A 590 23.84 -20.34 -5.53
CA GLU A 590 23.54 -21.26 -4.43
C GLU A 590 22.57 -20.67 -3.40
N TRP A 591 21.92 -21.53 -2.59
CA TRP A 591 20.98 -21.11 -1.55
C TRP A 591 21.67 -20.90 -0.21
N VAL A 592 21.74 -19.65 0.23
CA VAL A 592 22.35 -19.24 1.50
C VAL A 592 21.35 -18.62 2.45
N THR A 593 21.60 -18.78 3.74
CA THR A 593 20.69 -18.30 4.79
C THR A 593 20.83 -16.80 4.95
N GLN A 594 19.72 -16.12 5.26
CA GLN A 594 19.71 -14.65 5.36
C GLN A 594 20.67 -14.14 6.46
N SER A 595 20.99 -15.01 7.44
CA SER A 595 21.99 -14.79 8.50
C SER A 595 23.44 -14.81 7.99
N GLU A 596 23.73 -15.51 6.90
CA GLU A 596 25.06 -15.51 6.28
C GLU A 596 25.31 -14.21 5.50
N VAL A 597 24.25 -13.46 5.15
CA VAL A 597 24.32 -12.25 4.31
C VAL A 597 24.80 -11.01 5.10
N PHE A 598 24.55 -10.92 6.41
CA PHE A 598 24.86 -9.72 7.19
C PHE A 598 26.21 -9.76 7.95
N THR A 599 27.01 -10.82 7.85
CA THR A 599 28.39 -10.86 8.39
C THR A 599 29.42 -10.28 7.41
N ALA A 600 29.00 -10.00 6.17
CA ALA A 600 29.85 -9.38 5.17
C ALA A 600 29.37 -7.95 4.87
N GLY A 601 29.75 -7.00 5.73
CA GLY A 601 30.16 -5.67 5.27
C GLY A 601 29.18 -4.79 4.49
N VAL A 602 27.85 -4.94 4.64
CA VAL A 602 26.91 -3.88 4.22
C VAL A 602 25.80 -3.68 5.26
N ALA A 603 25.69 -2.44 5.71
CA ALA A 603 24.72 -1.92 6.66
C ALA A 603 23.34 -1.74 6.00
N ASN A 604 22.25 -1.99 6.75
CA ASN A 604 20.95 -1.34 6.56
C ASN A 604 20.33 -1.09 7.95
N ALA A 605 19.89 0.14 8.21
CA ALA A 605 19.30 0.63 9.46
C ALA A 605 17.76 0.65 9.38
N PHE A 606 17.05 0.55 10.51
CA PHE A 606 15.64 0.92 10.61
C PHE A 606 15.29 1.59 11.96
N GLU A 607 14.55 2.71 11.88
CA GLU A 607 13.92 3.49 12.96
C GLU A 607 12.67 2.79 13.52
N HIS A 608 12.30 3.05 14.80
CA HIS A 608 11.02 2.61 15.37
C HIS A 608 10.28 3.77 16.09
N PRO A 609 9.06 4.14 15.68
CA PRO A 609 8.26 5.17 16.36
C PRO A 609 7.20 4.59 17.33
N ASN A 610 7.35 4.94 18.61
CA ASN A 610 6.34 5.34 19.61
C ASN A 610 5.22 4.37 20.08
N SER A 611 5.47 3.58 21.13
CA SER A 611 4.60 3.46 22.33
C SER A 611 5.26 2.48 23.33
N VAL A 612 5.63 2.95 24.53
CA VAL A 612 6.05 2.09 25.65
C VAL A 612 5.31 2.59 26.88
N THR A 613 4.35 1.80 27.38
CA THR A 613 3.49 2.22 28.49
C THR A 613 4.01 1.81 29.86
N ASP A 614 4.93 0.85 30.03
CA ASP A 614 5.05 0.21 31.35
C ASP A 614 6.42 0.15 32.07
N SER A 615 7.59 0.43 31.47
CA SER A 615 8.89 0.68 32.18
C SER A 615 10.12 0.75 31.22
N PHE A 616 11.20 1.51 31.50
CA PHE A 616 12.47 1.55 30.71
C PHE A 616 13.72 1.89 31.55
N THR A 617 14.91 1.32 31.24
CA THR A 617 16.21 1.63 31.90
C THR A 617 17.42 1.85 30.97
N VAL A 618 18.11 3.00 31.10
CA VAL A 618 19.40 3.32 30.42
C VAL A 618 20.56 3.15 31.38
N SER A 619 21.61 2.41 31.03
CA SER A 619 22.70 2.07 31.95
C SER A 619 24.14 2.21 31.41
N SER A 620 24.41 3.10 30.44
CA SER A 620 25.80 3.35 30.00
C SER A 620 26.08 4.82 29.70
N SER A 621 27.36 5.19 29.83
CA SER A 621 27.83 6.54 30.11
C SER A 621 28.09 7.45 28.90
N ASP A 622 27.88 6.99 27.65
CA ASP A 622 28.22 7.74 26.41
C ASP A 622 27.09 7.91 25.36
N HIS A 623 25.85 7.44 25.57
CA HIS A 623 24.76 7.54 24.57
C HIS A 623 23.69 8.61 24.89
N ARG A 624 23.14 9.25 23.86
CA ARG A 624 22.04 10.25 23.92
C ARG A 624 20.78 9.71 23.26
N PHE A 625 19.62 9.94 23.88
CA PHE A 625 18.32 9.41 23.42
C PHE A 625 17.24 10.50 23.44
N TYR A 626 16.46 10.58 22.36
CA TYR A 626 15.41 11.58 22.11
C TYR A 626 14.01 10.93 22.17
N VAL A 627 13.06 11.50 22.92
CA VAL A 627 11.72 10.91 23.12
C VAL A 627 10.60 11.91 22.83
N GLY A 628 9.71 11.57 21.89
CA GLY A 628 8.49 12.34 21.60
C GLY A 628 7.42 12.27 22.72
N PRO A 629 6.26 12.94 22.55
CA PRO A 629 5.16 12.93 23.52
C PRO A 629 4.71 11.51 23.90
N ILE A 630 4.71 11.14 25.19
CA ILE A 630 4.43 9.76 25.63
C ILE A 630 3.80 9.66 27.03
N SER A 631 3.03 8.61 27.35
CA SER A 631 2.44 8.42 28.68
C SER A 631 2.79 7.07 29.31
N PHE A 632 3.20 7.05 30.59
CA PHE A 632 3.58 5.84 31.33
C PHE A 632 2.57 5.46 32.42
N THR A 633 2.42 4.17 32.67
CA THR A 633 1.42 3.61 33.60
C THR A 633 2.01 2.67 34.64
N ASN A 634 3.25 2.19 34.44
CA ASN A 634 4.07 1.43 35.39
C ASN A 634 5.51 2.00 35.54
N THR A 635 6.35 1.41 36.40
CA THR A 635 7.54 2.05 37.01
C THR A 635 8.78 2.15 36.11
N VAL A 636 9.49 3.28 36.01
CA VAL A 636 10.69 3.51 35.16
C VAL A 636 11.98 3.61 35.98
N THR A 637 13.18 3.22 35.52
CA THR A 637 14.46 3.40 36.28
C THR A 637 15.56 3.90 35.34
N LEU A 638 16.46 4.85 35.66
CA LEU A 638 17.43 5.40 34.69
C LEU A 638 18.83 5.61 35.28
N GLN A 639 19.86 4.91 34.79
CA GLN A 639 21.23 4.95 35.33
C GLN A 639 22.30 5.46 34.32
N GLY A 640 22.39 6.77 34.01
CA GLY A 640 23.46 7.30 33.11
C GLY A 640 23.31 8.77 32.64
N LYS A 641 24.27 9.32 31.86
CA LYS A 641 24.32 10.77 31.52
C LYS A 641 23.46 11.15 30.29
N MET A 642 22.34 11.81 30.58
CA MET A 642 21.55 12.74 29.74
C MET A 642 20.61 12.15 28.67
N LEU A 643 19.35 11.93 29.08
CA LEU A 643 18.15 11.64 28.28
C LEU A 643 17.45 12.96 27.83
N VAL A 644 16.82 13.04 26.65
CA VAL A 644 16.10 14.25 26.15
C VAL A 644 14.67 13.91 25.68
N PHE A 645 13.64 14.51 26.28
CA PHE A 645 12.24 14.41 25.78
C PHE A 645 11.91 15.65 24.92
N ASP A 646 11.28 15.53 23.75
CA ASP A 646 10.75 16.62 22.91
C ASP A 646 9.22 16.40 22.78
N GLY A 647 8.42 17.01 23.68
CA GLY A 647 6.95 16.95 23.64
C GLY A 647 6.24 16.30 24.85
N LEU A 648 4.90 16.32 24.81
CA LEU A 648 4.02 16.14 25.97
C LEU A 648 4.09 14.74 26.63
N TYR A 649 4.41 14.68 27.92
CA TYR A 649 4.67 13.43 28.65
C TYR A 649 3.80 13.24 29.92
N THR A 650 3.24 12.04 30.18
CA THR A 650 2.24 11.80 31.26
C THR A 650 2.40 10.44 31.98
N THR A 651 2.73 10.39 33.28
CA THR A 651 2.94 9.08 33.99
C THR A 651 1.99 8.82 35.17
N THR A 652 1.62 7.56 35.39
CA THR A 652 0.79 7.07 36.51
C THR A 652 1.50 6.08 37.44
N ALA A 653 2.83 5.89 37.31
CA ALA A 653 3.65 5.07 38.22
C ALA A 653 5.11 5.59 38.43
N ALA A 654 5.85 4.94 39.34
CA ALA A 654 7.12 5.37 39.96
C ALA A 654 8.33 5.50 39.00
N ILE A 655 9.31 6.38 39.24
CA ILE A 655 10.52 6.51 38.40
C ILE A 655 11.83 6.64 39.21
N ASN A 656 12.89 5.92 38.82
CA ASN A 656 14.05 5.62 39.65
C ASN A 656 15.40 5.93 38.96
N ILE A 657 15.97 7.12 39.12
CA ILE A 657 17.10 7.59 38.28
C ILE A 657 18.41 7.68 39.09
N THR A 658 19.49 7.07 38.61
CA THR A 658 20.88 7.23 39.10
C THR A 658 21.80 8.01 38.12
N GLY A 659 21.24 8.71 37.10
CA GLY A 659 21.96 9.54 36.10
C GLY A 659 21.41 10.97 35.83
N THR A 660 21.81 11.64 34.73
CA THR A 660 21.41 13.04 34.36
C THR A 660 20.28 13.07 33.32
N LEU A 661 19.35 14.05 33.35
CA LEU A 661 18.17 14.17 32.45
C LEU A 661 17.99 15.61 31.91
N HIS A 662 17.59 15.78 30.65
CA HIS A 662 17.17 17.03 29.99
C HIS A 662 15.76 16.86 29.39
N VAL A 663 14.90 17.88 29.38
CA VAL A 663 13.55 17.83 28.80
C VAL A 663 13.36 19.08 27.96
N ARG A 664 12.98 18.91 26.69
CA ARG A 664 12.53 19.96 25.79
C ARG A 664 11.00 19.95 25.76
N GLY A 665 10.45 21.12 26.10
CA GLY A 665 9.02 21.39 26.07
C GLY A 665 8.55 21.78 24.68
#